data_AF-A0A452TQG9-F1
#
_entry.id   AF-A0A452TQG9-F1
#
_cell.length_a   1.000
_cell.length_b   1.000
_cell.length_c   1.000
_cell.angle_alpha   90.00
_cell.angle_beta   90.00
_cell.angle_gamma   90.00
#
_symmetry.space_group_name_H-M   'P 1'
#
loop_
_entity.id
_entity.type
_entity.pdbx_description
1 polymer ?
#
loop_
_entity_poly.entity_id
_entity_poly.type
_entity_poly.pdbx_seq_one_letter_code
_entity_poly.pdbx_strand_id
1 'polypeptide(L)'
;MTTAAERKYINIRKRLDQLGYRQTLTVECLPLVEKLFSDLVHTTESLRKSKLSTVKAEKESANFDFVLEPYKLENARLIKENNELYLELMKLREQSGQHIKELKTTLKKCARETADLKFLNNQYVHKLKLLEKESKAKNERIQQLQEKNLHAVVQTPGGKKRSIAFRRQRMQIDEPVPPSEVSSYPVPQPDDPYIADLLQVADNRIQELQLEVHQLKEKLAMMESGLRDYTEQIELREREIERLSVALDSGRSPDILSLETRNKTNEKLIAHLNIQVDFLQRANKDLEKHIQELMETKETVTTEVVNLSNKNEKLCQELTEIDQLAQQLERHKEEVLETADKELEEAKKEIKRKLSEMRDLEETMAKLQLELNLCHKEKERLSDELLIKSDLETVVHQLEQEKQRLNKKMESFAVTERELTLEVERMRLEHGIKRRDKSPSRLDTFLKGIEEERDFYKKELERLQHIIQRRSCSTNYSTREKIPIFKTLEKNLQEVSIFEKSKLEKTIEHLTCINHQLEDEKCDLKSKVLIMKETVESLENKAKLQAQKLNHVAGDSSHRKTEMNSLRVVNEQLQRSLDDCQHRLSLKRGELESAQAQINILEEKIGKLHLQMTSQNEEAHVMKKTIGVIDKEKDFLQETVDEKTEKIANLQENLVNKEKAIAQMKKTISEYESSMNQLKETLTNRDREISSLRRQLDAAHKELDEVGKSKEVSFKENRRLQDDLATMARENQEISLELEAAVQEKEEMKSRVHNYITEVSRWESLMAAKEKENQDLLDRFQMLHNRAEDWEVKAHQAEGESSSVRLELLSIDTERRHLRERVELLEKEIQEHINAHHAYESQISSMAKAMSRLEEELRHQEDAKAAVLNDLSSLRELCIKLDSGKDIMTQQLNSKNLELERVVAELENVKSEAELLKKQLSSERHTIKNLESLLATNRDKEFHSHLTSHEKDTEIQLLKEKLTLSESKLTSQGRENTMLRAKVTQLQTDHDALKRQISAERYERERAIQEMRRHGLPTPPLCSTLRSPVHSPEHINC
;
A
#
# COMPACT_ATOMS: atom_id res chain seq x y z
N MET A 1 -25.22 -62.14 -83.40
CA MET A 1 -24.95 -61.17 -82.32
C MET A 1 -24.80 -59.79 -82.95
N THR A 2 -25.48 -58.76 -82.44
CA THR A 2 -25.26 -57.38 -82.92
C THR A 2 -24.00 -56.78 -82.31
N THR A 3 -23.21 -56.12 -83.15
CA THR A 3 -21.95 -55.47 -82.86
C THR A 3 -22.12 -54.26 -81.94
N ALA A 4 -21.05 -53.85 -81.26
CA ALA A 4 -21.07 -52.68 -80.38
C ALA A 4 -21.38 -51.36 -81.15
N ALA A 5 -20.98 -51.28 -82.42
CA ALA A 5 -21.26 -50.16 -83.30
C ALA A 5 -22.76 -49.99 -83.58
N GLU A 6 -23.49 -51.07 -83.87
CA GLU A 6 -24.94 -51.04 -84.10
C GLU A 6 -25.72 -50.57 -82.85
N ARG A 7 -25.29 -50.98 -81.65
CA ARG A 7 -25.93 -50.55 -80.40
C ARG A 7 -25.70 -49.06 -80.12
N LYS A 8 -24.48 -48.56 -80.35
CA LYS A 8 -24.17 -47.13 -80.33
C LYS A 8 -25.02 -46.38 -81.37
N TYR A 9 -25.09 -46.90 -82.61
CA TYR A 9 -25.85 -46.30 -83.71
C TYR A 9 -27.31 -46.09 -83.31
N ILE A 10 -28.00 -47.15 -82.85
CA ILE A 10 -29.40 -47.08 -82.43
C ILE A 10 -29.61 -46.10 -81.26
N ASN A 11 -28.66 -46.02 -80.30
CA ASN A 11 -28.79 -45.13 -79.15
C ASN A 11 -28.62 -43.64 -79.55
N ILE A 12 -27.53 -43.31 -80.24
CA ILE A 12 -27.26 -41.95 -80.73
C ILE A 12 -28.37 -41.52 -81.68
N ARG A 13 -28.81 -42.41 -82.58
CA ARG A 13 -29.93 -42.17 -83.49
C ARG A 13 -31.22 -41.80 -82.74
N LYS A 14 -31.60 -42.55 -81.71
CA LYS A 14 -32.78 -42.23 -80.88
C LYS A 14 -32.66 -40.85 -80.20
N ARG A 15 -31.47 -40.50 -79.68
CA ARG A 15 -31.23 -39.19 -79.04
C ARG A 15 -31.29 -38.03 -80.04
N LEU A 16 -30.87 -38.25 -81.29
CA LEU A 16 -30.98 -37.29 -82.40
C LEU A 16 -32.43 -37.15 -82.89
N ASP A 17 -33.17 -38.27 -83.06
CA ASP A 17 -34.59 -38.26 -83.43
C ASP A 17 -35.46 -37.54 -82.39
N GLN A 18 -35.14 -37.68 -81.10
CA GLN A 18 -35.77 -36.95 -80.00
C GLN A 18 -35.59 -35.43 -80.09
N LEU A 19 -34.56 -34.95 -80.78
CA LEU A 19 -34.27 -33.54 -81.04
C LEU A 19 -34.58 -33.12 -82.49
N GLY A 20 -35.27 -33.97 -83.25
CA GLY A 20 -35.73 -33.68 -84.61
C GLY A 20 -34.70 -33.90 -85.73
N TYR A 21 -33.47 -34.33 -85.43
CA TYR A 21 -32.42 -34.58 -86.42
C TYR A 21 -32.64 -35.91 -87.16
N ARG A 22 -33.56 -35.90 -88.12
CA ARG A 22 -34.04 -37.12 -88.80
C ARG A 22 -33.22 -37.59 -90.01
N GLN A 23 -32.17 -36.86 -90.42
CA GLN A 23 -31.33 -37.16 -91.59
C GLN A 23 -30.61 -38.52 -91.47
N THR A 24 -30.46 -39.27 -92.56
CA THR A 24 -29.80 -40.60 -92.55
C THR A 24 -28.34 -40.51 -92.14
N LEU A 25 -27.93 -41.31 -91.15
CA LEU A 25 -26.56 -41.36 -90.63
C LEU A 25 -25.87 -42.63 -91.11
N THR A 26 -24.64 -42.53 -91.61
CA THR A 26 -23.79 -43.70 -91.90
C THR A 26 -23.01 -44.12 -90.65
N VAL A 27 -22.65 -45.40 -90.55
CA VAL A 27 -21.98 -45.96 -89.36
C VAL A 27 -20.58 -45.36 -89.16
N GLU A 28 -19.90 -44.97 -90.24
CA GLU A 28 -18.57 -44.35 -90.21
C GLU A 28 -18.57 -42.97 -89.52
N CYS A 29 -19.61 -42.16 -89.75
CA CYS A 29 -19.74 -40.82 -89.15
C CYS A 29 -20.13 -40.87 -87.66
N LEU A 30 -20.53 -42.04 -87.15
CA LEU A 30 -21.11 -42.20 -85.82
C LEU A 30 -20.24 -41.67 -84.66
N PRO A 31 -18.90 -41.91 -84.60
CA PRO A 31 -18.10 -41.47 -83.46
C PRO A 31 -17.93 -39.95 -83.38
N LEU A 32 -17.93 -39.26 -84.53
CA LEU A 32 -17.91 -37.80 -84.59
C LEU A 32 -19.24 -37.22 -84.12
N VAL A 33 -20.35 -37.79 -84.57
CA VAL A 33 -21.70 -37.36 -84.16
C VAL A 33 -21.96 -37.67 -82.68
N GLU A 34 -21.43 -38.77 -82.14
CA GLU A 34 -21.48 -39.08 -80.69
C GLU A 34 -20.79 -37.99 -79.85
N LYS A 35 -19.62 -37.50 -80.29
CA LYS A 35 -18.89 -36.41 -79.64
C LYS A 35 -19.63 -35.08 -79.78
N LEU A 36 -19.85 -34.61 -81.00
CA LEU A 36 -20.52 -33.32 -81.26
C LEU A 36 -21.87 -33.22 -80.55
N PHE A 37 -22.61 -34.31 -80.46
CA PHE A 37 -23.86 -34.33 -79.72
C PHE A 37 -23.67 -34.27 -78.19
N SER A 38 -22.66 -34.95 -77.65
CA SER A 38 -22.31 -34.86 -76.23
C SER A 38 -21.81 -33.46 -75.85
N ASP A 39 -21.02 -32.82 -76.72
CA ASP A 39 -20.53 -31.45 -76.57
C ASP A 39 -21.68 -30.43 -76.63
N LEU A 40 -22.67 -30.64 -77.51
CA LEU A 40 -23.88 -29.80 -77.58
C LEU A 40 -24.76 -29.94 -76.32
N VAL A 41 -24.93 -31.15 -75.79
CA VAL A 41 -25.63 -31.37 -74.50
C VAL A 41 -24.87 -30.72 -73.36
N HIS A 42 -23.54 -30.90 -73.27
CA HIS A 42 -22.74 -30.28 -72.21
C HIS A 42 -22.75 -28.76 -72.28
N THR A 43 -22.64 -28.16 -73.47
CA THR A 43 -22.64 -26.70 -73.63
C THR A 43 -24.01 -26.09 -73.32
N THR A 44 -25.11 -26.73 -73.73
CA THR A 44 -26.47 -26.28 -73.38
C THR A 44 -26.79 -26.45 -71.89
N GLU A 45 -26.33 -27.53 -71.25
CA GLU A 45 -26.41 -27.67 -69.78
C GLU A 45 -25.55 -26.65 -69.03
N SER A 46 -24.31 -26.41 -69.47
CA SER A 46 -23.43 -25.38 -68.90
C SER A 46 -24.04 -23.99 -69.01
N LEU A 47 -24.61 -23.64 -70.17
CA LEU A 47 -25.32 -22.37 -70.37
C LEU A 47 -26.56 -22.27 -69.47
N ARG A 48 -27.32 -23.35 -69.30
CA ARG A 48 -28.48 -23.39 -68.39
C ARG A 48 -28.06 -23.22 -66.92
N LYS A 49 -26.98 -23.88 -66.49
CA LYS A 49 -26.38 -23.73 -65.15
C LYS A 49 -25.87 -22.31 -64.93
N SER A 50 -25.16 -21.73 -65.91
CA SER A 50 -24.67 -20.35 -65.88
C SER A 50 -25.81 -19.33 -65.74
N LYS A 51 -26.86 -19.40 -66.58
CA LYS A 51 -28.04 -18.52 -66.47
C LYS A 51 -28.80 -18.67 -65.15
N LEU A 52 -28.86 -19.87 -64.58
CA LEU A 52 -29.41 -20.07 -63.23
C LEU A 52 -28.54 -19.46 -62.14
N SER A 53 -27.22 -19.40 -62.34
CA SER A 53 -26.28 -18.76 -61.43
C SER A 53 -26.33 -17.24 -61.51
N THR A 54 -26.47 -16.64 -62.70
CA THR A 54 -26.60 -15.17 -62.82
C THR A 54 -27.93 -14.68 -62.25
N VAL A 55 -29.05 -15.35 -62.55
CA VAL A 55 -30.37 -14.99 -61.98
C VAL A 55 -30.44 -15.19 -60.46
N LYS A 56 -29.59 -16.05 -59.89
CA LYS A 56 -29.38 -16.10 -58.43
C LYS A 56 -28.57 -14.92 -57.93
N ALA A 57 -27.39 -14.67 -58.51
CA ALA A 57 -26.52 -13.56 -58.12
C ALA A 57 -27.20 -12.19 -58.26
N GLU A 58 -28.04 -11.97 -59.28
CA GLU A 58 -28.86 -10.77 -59.47
C GLU A 58 -29.87 -10.58 -58.33
N LYS A 59 -30.55 -11.67 -57.90
CA LYS A 59 -31.49 -11.64 -56.78
C LYS A 59 -30.80 -11.47 -55.43
N GLU A 60 -29.65 -12.12 -55.26
CA GLU A 60 -28.80 -11.99 -54.07
C GLU A 60 -28.26 -10.55 -53.96
N SER A 61 -27.79 -9.96 -55.08
CA SER A 61 -27.35 -8.56 -55.14
C SER A 61 -28.48 -7.58 -54.82
N ALA A 62 -29.68 -7.75 -55.41
CA ALA A 62 -30.83 -6.89 -55.11
C ALA A 62 -31.28 -7.02 -53.64
N ASN A 63 -31.17 -8.22 -53.06
CA ASN A 63 -31.46 -8.45 -51.64
C ASN A 63 -30.38 -7.82 -50.73
N PHE A 64 -29.10 -7.84 -51.13
CA PHE A 64 -28.04 -7.11 -50.42
C PHE A 64 -28.23 -5.60 -50.49
N ASP A 65 -28.57 -5.02 -51.64
CA ASP A 65 -28.83 -3.58 -51.73
C ASP A 65 -30.02 -3.15 -50.86
N PHE A 66 -31.12 -3.92 -50.85
CA PHE A 66 -32.27 -3.68 -49.97
C PHE A 66 -31.91 -3.76 -48.48
N VAL A 67 -31.04 -4.71 -48.08
CA VAL A 67 -30.54 -4.82 -46.70
C VAL A 67 -29.55 -3.71 -46.35
N LEU A 68 -28.78 -3.20 -47.31
CA LEU A 68 -27.80 -2.13 -47.11
C LEU A 68 -28.41 -0.73 -47.12
N GLU A 69 -29.54 -0.52 -47.78
CA GLU A 69 -30.16 0.82 -47.94
C GLU A 69 -30.52 1.50 -46.60
N PRO A 70 -31.08 0.82 -45.58
CA PRO A 70 -31.24 1.40 -44.24
C PRO A 70 -29.93 1.87 -43.61
N TYR A 71 -28.83 1.12 -43.79
CA TYR A 71 -27.52 1.50 -43.28
C TYR A 71 -26.89 2.66 -44.07
N LYS A 72 -27.15 2.76 -45.39
CA LYS A 72 -26.75 3.93 -46.21
C LYS A 72 -27.45 5.20 -45.71
N LEU A 73 -28.75 5.11 -45.39
CA LEU A 73 -29.54 6.23 -44.85
C LEU A 73 -29.12 6.63 -43.44
N GLU A 74 -28.94 5.67 -42.53
CA GLU A 74 -28.50 5.97 -41.15
C GLU A 74 -27.07 6.53 -41.10
N ASN A 75 -26.17 6.06 -41.97
CA ASN A 75 -24.84 6.64 -42.10
C ASN A 75 -24.90 8.10 -42.62
N ALA A 76 -25.75 8.38 -43.61
CA ALA A 76 -25.98 9.76 -44.08
C ALA A 76 -26.56 10.67 -42.97
N ARG A 77 -27.43 10.15 -42.11
CA ARG A 77 -27.94 10.84 -40.93
C ARG A 77 -26.83 11.11 -39.90
N LEU A 78 -26.06 10.08 -39.52
CA LEU A 78 -24.98 10.20 -38.56
C LEU A 78 -23.90 11.17 -39.04
N ILE A 79 -23.58 11.20 -40.34
CA ILE A 79 -22.69 12.21 -40.94
C ILE A 79 -23.26 13.63 -40.75
N LYS A 80 -24.58 13.84 -40.90
CA LYS A 80 -25.20 15.14 -40.67
C LYS A 80 -25.12 15.57 -39.19
N GLU A 81 -25.53 14.69 -38.27
CA GLU A 81 -25.47 14.97 -36.82
C GLU A 81 -24.02 15.21 -36.34
N ASN A 82 -23.06 14.44 -36.86
CA ASN A 82 -21.64 14.60 -36.57
C ASN A 82 -21.08 15.96 -37.06
N ASN A 83 -21.48 16.42 -38.26
CA ASN A 83 -21.13 17.75 -38.75
C ASN A 83 -21.78 18.88 -37.92
N GLU A 84 -23.02 18.69 -37.46
CA GLU A 84 -23.73 19.66 -36.60
C GLU A 84 -23.06 19.76 -35.22
N LEU A 85 -22.67 18.63 -34.62
CA LEU A 85 -21.89 18.58 -33.38
C LEU A 85 -20.48 19.19 -33.54
N TYR A 86 -19.80 18.99 -34.67
CA TYR A 86 -18.52 19.66 -34.95
C TYR A 86 -18.66 21.18 -35.04
N LEU A 87 -19.76 21.67 -35.63
CA LEU A 87 -20.04 23.11 -35.71
C LEU A 87 -20.37 23.70 -34.33
N GLU A 88 -21.07 22.97 -33.47
CA GLU A 88 -21.34 23.37 -32.09
C GLU A 88 -20.06 23.37 -31.24
N LEU A 89 -19.22 22.34 -31.35
CA LEU A 89 -17.89 22.31 -30.73
C LEU A 89 -17.01 23.49 -31.17
N MET A 90 -17.07 23.90 -32.44
CA MET A 90 -16.37 25.11 -32.89
C MET A 90 -16.91 26.39 -32.23
N LYS A 91 -18.24 26.55 -32.11
CA LYS A 91 -18.85 27.70 -31.43
C LYS A 91 -18.47 27.76 -29.95
N LEU A 92 -18.53 26.64 -29.23
CA LEU A 92 -18.11 26.54 -27.83
C LEU A 92 -16.61 26.82 -27.65
N ARG A 93 -15.77 26.40 -28.61
CA ARG A 93 -14.33 26.71 -28.64
C ARG A 93 -14.03 28.18 -28.92
N GLU A 94 -14.86 28.84 -29.75
CA GLU A 94 -14.77 30.28 -30.00
C GLU A 94 -15.20 31.08 -28.77
N GLN A 95 -16.37 30.78 -28.20
CA GLN A 95 -16.89 31.43 -26.99
C GLN A 95 -15.94 31.30 -25.79
N SER A 96 -15.44 30.09 -25.51
CA SER A 96 -14.43 29.89 -24.46
C SER A 96 -13.10 30.59 -24.78
N GLY A 97 -12.66 30.60 -26.04
CA GLY A 97 -11.53 31.39 -26.50
C GLY A 97 -11.71 32.91 -26.36
N GLN A 98 -12.95 33.39 -26.45
CA GLN A 98 -13.35 34.79 -26.25
C GLN A 98 -13.33 35.15 -24.76
N HIS A 99 -13.91 34.31 -23.91
CA HIS A 99 -13.86 34.49 -22.46
C HIS A 99 -12.43 34.40 -21.89
N ILE A 100 -11.58 33.54 -22.45
CA ILE A 100 -10.14 33.48 -22.13
C ILE A 100 -9.42 34.78 -22.55
N LYS A 101 -9.84 35.46 -23.62
CA LYS A 101 -9.30 36.78 -24.00
C LYS A 101 -9.74 37.85 -23.00
N GLU A 102 -11.00 37.86 -22.59
CA GLU A 102 -11.56 38.78 -21.58
C GLU A 102 -10.85 38.62 -20.23
N LEU A 103 -10.71 37.39 -19.72
CA LEU A 103 -9.98 37.11 -18.49
C LEU A 103 -8.49 37.51 -18.59
N LYS A 104 -7.89 37.42 -19.78
CA LYS A 104 -6.52 37.92 -20.03
C LYS A 104 -6.44 39.45 -20.10
N THR A 105 -7.50 40.17 -20.47
CA THR A 105 -7.50 41.64 -20.42
C THR A 105 -7.77 42.16 -19.01
N THR A 106 -8.68 41.54 -18.24
CA THR A 106 -8.90 41.91 -16.83
C THR A 106 -7.67 41.62 -15.98
N LEU A 107 -7.03 40.44 -16.14
CA LEU A 107 -5.76 40.13 -15.47
C LEU A 107 -4.67 41.16 -15.78
N LYS A 108 -4.54 41.60 -17.04
CA LYS A 108 -3.60 42.67 -17.43
C LYS A 108 -3.95 44.04 -16.84
N LYS A 109 -5.23 44.34 -16.60
CA LYS A 109 -5.68 45.56 -15.91
C LYS A 109 -5.29 45.52 -14.43
N CYS A 110 -5.67 44.45 -13.71
CA CYS A 110 -5.31 44.25 -12.31
C CYS A 110 -3.79 44.19 -12.08
N ALA A 111 -3.02 43.63 -13.02
CA ALA A 111 -1.56 43.62 -12.94
C ALA A 111 -0.93 45.02 -13.04
N ARG A 112 -1.50 45.92 -13.85
CA ARG A 112 -1.08 47.34 -13.91
C ARG A 112 -1.44 48.06 -12.63
N GLU A 113 -2.70 47.95 -12.18
CA GLU A 113 -3.17 48.53 -10.91
C GLU A 113 -2.32 48.07 -9.72
N THR A 114 -1.90 46.80 -9.71
CA THR A 114 -0.96 46.25 -8.72
C THR A 114 0.44 46.86 -8.81
N ALA A 115 0.94 47.16 -10.01
CA ALA A 115 2.23 47.82 -10.22
C ALA A 115 2.19 49.29 -9.77
N ASP A 116 1.10 50.00 -10.10
CA ASP A 116 0.87 51.40 -9.73
C ASP A 116 0.74 51.54 -8.20
N LEU A 117 -0.01 50.64 -7.54
CA LEU A 117 -0.10 50.57 -6.08
C LEU A 117 1.25 50.21 -5.41
N LYS A 118 2.07 49.35 -6.02
CA LYS A 118 3.43 49.06 -5.53
C LYS A 118 4.36 50.27 -5.67
N PHE A 119 4.27 51.03 -6.77
CA PHE A 119 5.02 52.27 -6.95
C PHE A 119 4.62 53.32 -5.92
N LEU A 120 3.32 53.52 -5.70
CA LEU A 120 2.78 54.44 -4.69
C LEU A 120 3.20 54.05 -3.26
N ASN A 121 3.15 52.75 -2.92
CA ASN A 121 3.63 52.24 -1.64
C ASN A 121 5.14 52.49 -1.45
N ASN A 122 5.97 52.20 -2.45
CA ASN A 122 7.40 52.53 -2.42
C ASN A 122 7.66 54.03 -2.21
N GLN A 123 6.84 54.91 -2.81
CA GLN A 123 6.92 56.36 -2.59
C GLN A 123 6.56 56.75 -1.14
N TYR A 124 5.51 56.17 -0.56
CA TYR A 124 5.18 56.38 0.85
C TYR A 124 6.26 55.83 1.80
N VAL A 125 6.84 54.67 1.53
CA VAL A 125 7.97 54.10 2.28
C VAL A 125 9.20 55.01 2.21
N HIS A 126 9.47 55.63 1.05
CA HIS A 126 10.54 56.63 0.94
C HIS A 126 10.23 57.90 1.75
N LYS A 127 8.98 58.40 1.70
CA LYS A 127 8.53 59.56 2.49
C LYS A 127 8.64 59.30 4.00
N LEU A 128 8.26 58.11 4.47
CA LEU A 128 8.44 57.69 5.86
C LEU A 128 9.93 57.68 6.26
N LYS A 129 10.81 57.08 5.44
CA LYS A 129 12.26 57.07 5.70
C LYS A 129 12.89 58.47 5.74
N LEU A 130 12.34 59.46 5.03
CA LEU A 130 12.76 60.86 5.14
C LEU A 130 12.29 61.48 6.47
N LEU A 131 11.02 61.29 6.84
CA LEU A 131 10.46 61.78 8.10
C LEU A 131 11.12 61.13 9.33
N GLU A 132 11.51 59.86 9.26
CA GLU A 132 12.32 59.18 10.28
C GLU A 132 13.70 59.81 10.45
N LYS A 133 14.38 60.17 9.35
CA LYS A 133 15.69 60.86 9.40
C LYS A 133 15.54 62.25 9.99
N GLU A 134 14.49 62.99 9.61
CA GLU A 134 14.20 64.31 10.15
C GLU A 134 13.84 64.25 11.66
N SER A 135 13.06 63.25 12.07
CA SER A 135 12.73 62.95 13.47
C SER A 135 13.98 62.60 14.28
N LYS A 136 14.88 61.76 13.75
CA LYS A 136 16.18 61.46 14.37
C LYS A 136 17.05 62.72 14.53
N ALA A 137 17.20 63.53 13.48
CA ALA A 137 17.94 64.80 13.55
C ALA A 137 17.31 65.79 14.56
N LYS A 138 15.98 65.84 14.67
CA LYS A 138 15.26 66.62 15.70
C LYS A 138 15.52 66.08 17.11
N ASN A 139 15.52 64.76 17.32
CA ASN A 139 15.82 64.14 18.61
C ASN A 139 17.29 64.34 19.02
N GLU A 140 18.24 64.14 18.10
CA GLU A 140 19.66 64.46 18.30
C GLU A 140 19.84 65.94 18.66
N ARG A 141 19.08 66.85 18.02
CA ARG A 141 19.11 68.28 18.36
C ARG A 141 18.51 68.59 19.72
N ILE A 142 17.43 67.93 20.12
CA ILE A 142 16.87 68.02 21.48
C ILE A 142 17.90 67.52 22.50
N GLN A 143 18.58 66.42 22.24
CA GLN A 143 19.61 65.85 23.10
C GLN A 143 20.82 66.81 23.24
N GLN A 144 21.33 67.38 22.14
CA GLN A 144 22.36 68.43 22.17
C GLN A 144 21.94 69.67 22.98
N LEU A 145 20.65 70.04 22.94
CA LEU A 145 20.12 71.17 23.71
C LEU A 145 20.00 70.83 25.20
N GLN A 146 19.64 69.60 25.56
CA GLN A 146 19.64 69.10 26.94
C GLN A 146 21.07 69.01 27.52
N GLU A 147 22.04 68.53 26.74
CA GLU A 147 23.46 68.48 27.12
C GLU A 147 24.06 69.88 27.33
N LYS A 148 23.62 70.88 26.56
CA LYS A 148 23.99 72.29 26.78
C LYS A 148 23.28 72.89 28.00
N ASN A 149 22.04 72.48 28.29
CA ASN A 149 21.31 72.91 29.48
C ASN A 149 22.01 72.44 30.78
N LEU A 150 22.59 71.23 30.76
CA LEU A 150 23.37 70.65 31.87
C LEU A 150 24.66 71.42 32.23
N HIS A 151 25.03 72.47 31.49
CA HIS A 151 26.22 73.29 31.72
C HIS A 151 25.92 74.74 32.18
N ALA A 152 24.68 75.03 32.58
CA ALA A 152 24.28 76.37 33.06
C ALA A 152 24.91 76.74 34.43
N VAL A 153 26.03 77.47 34.42
CA VAL A 153 26.68 77.98 35.64
C VAL A 153 26.09 79.33 36.05
N VAL A 154 25.17 79.32 37.02
CA VAL A 154 24.67 80.54 37.67
C VAL A 154 25.70 81.05 38.68
N GLN A 155 26.30 82.22 38.42
CA GLN A 155 27.08 82.93 39.43
C GLN A 155 26.15 83.72 40.36
N THR A 156 26.22 83.44 41.67
CA THR A 156 25.69 84.34 42.69
C THR A 156 26.77 85.31 43.19
N PRO A 157 26.45 86.55 43.57
CA PRO A 157 27.44 87.53 44.06
C PRO A 157 28.00 87.17 45.46
N GLY A 158 28.86 86.14 45.54
CA GLY A 158 29.35 85.60 46.81
C GLY A 158 30.63 84.74 46.75
N GLY A 159 31.31 84.67 45.61
CA GLY A 159 32.69 84.15 45.47
C GLY A 159 32.94 82.65 45.73
N LYS A 160 32.05 81.92 46.40
CA LYS A 160 32.23 80.51 46.76
C LYS A 160 31.56 79.57 45.76
N LYS A 161 32.36 78.97 44.86
CA LYS A 161 31.93 77.86 43.99
C LYS A 161 31.46 76.67 44.83
N ARG A 162 30.16 76.35 44.81
CA ARG A 162 29.63 75.05 45.21
C ARG A 162 29.15 74.30 43.96
N SER A 163 29.67 73.11 43.73
CA SER A 163 29.05 72.17 42.79
C SER A 163 27.75 71.68 43.41
N ILE A 164 26.61 72.11 42.84
CA ILE A 164 25.31 71.52 43.18
C ILE A 164 25.18 70.27 42.31
N ALA A 165 25.11 69.10 42.94
CA ALA A 165 24.82 67.87 42.22
C ALA A 165 23.40 67.97 41.65
N PHE A 166 23.28 68.02 40.31
CA PHE A 166 21.98 68.06 39.64
C PHE A 166 21.19 66.78 39.92
N ARG A 167 20.26 66.88 40.88
CA ARG A 167 19.22 65.88 41.10
C ARG A 167 18.39 65.82 39.82
N ARG A 168 18.58 64.79 38.98
CA ARG A 168 17.68 64.52 37.85
C ARG A 168 16.26 64.45 38.41
N GLN A 169 15.42 65.41 38.04
CA GLN A 169 14.01 65.40 38.41
C GLN A 169 13.34 64.26 37.63
N ARG A 170 13.33 63.07 38.22
CA ARG A 170 12.43 62.00 37.79
C ARG A 170 11.02 62.51 38.03
N MET A 171 10.34 62.87 36.95
CA MET A 171 8.92 63.16 36.97
C MET A 171 8.19 61.83 37.13
N GLN A 172 7.89 61.47 38.38
CA GLN A 172 6.86 60.47 38.65
C GLN A 172 5.52 61.11 38.31
N ILE A 173 4.75 60.46 37.43
CA ILE A 173 3.38 60.86 37.10
C ILE A 173 2.47 59.95 37.91
N ASP A 174 2.41 60.25 39.21
CA ASP A 174 1.46 59.66 40.12
C ASP A 174 0.25 60.63 40.17
N GLU A 175 -0.93 60.14 39.79
CA GLU A 175 -2.19 60.87 39.47
C GLU A 175 -2.25 61.68 38.15
N PRO A 176 -3.41 61.67 37.44
CA PRO A 176 -3.73 62.63 36.38
C PRO A 176 -4.13 64.00 36.97
N VAL A 177 -3.91 65.08 36.21
CA VAL A 177 -4.06 66.47 36.69
C VAL A 177 -5.53 66.81 37.02
N PRO A 178 -5.82 67.53 38.13
CA PRO A 178 -7.17 67.97 38.49
C PRO A 178 -7.81 68.90 37.44
N PRO A 179 -9.16 68.96 37.35
CA PRO A 179 -9.85 69.89 36.46
C PRO A 179 -9.62 71.34 36.89
N SER A 180 -9.31 72.21 35.93
CA SER A 180 -9.15 73.64 36.18
C SER A 180 -10.46 74.39 35.91
N GLU A 181 -11.06 74.92 36.98
CA GLU A 181 -12.22 75.81 36.89
C GLU A 181 -11.80 77.19 36.37
N VAL A 182 -11.86 77.42 35.06
CA VAL A 182 -11.87 78.76 34.46
C VAL A 182 -13.03 78.87 33.48
N SER A 183 -14.04 79.65 33.84
CA SER A 183 -15.29 79.73 33.11
C SER A 183 -15.28 80.80 32.01
N SER A 184 -15.53 80.36 30.77
CA SER A 184 -16.33 81.05 29.74
C SER A 184 -15.81 82.32 29.04
N TYR A 185 -16.25 82.46 27.77
CA TYR A 185 -16.29 83.66 26.93
C TYR A 185 -14.98 84.18 26.31
N PRO A 186 -15.04 84.79 25.10
CA PRO A 186 -14.47 84.07 23.96
C PRO A 186 -13.40 84.87 23.18
N VAL A 187 -12.49 84.13 22.56
CA VAL A 187 -11.57 84.66 21.54
C VAL A 187 -11.72 83.81 20.29
N PRO A 188 -12.11 84.39 19.12
CA PRO A 188 -12.16 83.63 17.88
C PRO A 188 -10.73 83.30 17.44
N GLN A 189 -10.41 82.01 17.36
CA GLN A 189 -9.22 81.53 16.67
C GLN A 189 -9.59 81.08 15.24
N PRO A 190 -8.66 81.12 14.27
CA PRO A 190 -8.98 80.93 12.86
C PRO A 190 -9.38 79.48 12.54
N ASP A 191 -10.12 79.31 11.44
CA ASP A 191 -10.47 77.99 10.90
C ASP A 191 -9.19 77.18 10.56
N ASP A 192 -8.91 76.15 11.36
CA ASP A 192 -7.91 75.13 11.02
C ASP A 192 -8.55 74.13 10.03
N PRO A 193 -8.08 74.03 8.77
CA PRO A 193 -8.73 73.21 7.74
C PRO A 193 -8.68 71.69 7.98
N TYR A 194 -8.06 71.22 9.07
CA TYR A 194 -7.89 69.78 9.32
C TYR A 194 -8.19 69.33 10.76
N ILE A 195 -9.12 69.98 11.47
CA ILE A 195 -9.81 69.36 12.61
C ILE A 195 -11.16 68.81 12.14
N ALA A 196 -11.10 67.68 11.43
CA ALA A 196 -12.30 66.95 11.04
C ALA A 196 -12.90 66.24 12.26
N ASP A 197 -14.13 66.58 12.65
CA ASP A 197 -14.86 65.85 13.68
C ASP A 197 -15.10 64.42 13.20
N LEU A 198 -14.52 63.44 13.91
CA LEU A 198 -14.63 62.02 13.54
C LEU A 198 -16.06 61.50 13.63
N LEU A 199 -16.93 62.09 14.45
CA LEU A 199 -18.36 61.77 14.45
C LEU A 199 -19.01 62.26 13.16
N GLN A 200 -18.81 63.53 12.79
CA GLN A 200 -19.36 64.09 11.56
C GLN A 200 -18.83 63.38 10.30
N VAL A 201 -17.55 62.97 10.27
CA VAL A 201 -16.99 62.16 9.19
C VAL A 201 -17.62 60.75 9.14
N ALA A 202 -17.85 60.12 10.29
CA ALA A 202 -18.52 58.83 10.35
C ALA A 202 -19.99 58.93 9.90
N ASP A 203 -20.75 59.93 10.36
CA ASP A 203 -22.13 60.16 9.98
C ASP A 203 -22.28 60.48 8.48
N ASN A 204 -21.39 61.33 7.93
CA ASN A 204 -21.33 61.58 6.50
C ASN A 204 -21.05 60.29 5.71
N ARG A 205 -20.10 59.45 6.17
CA ARG A 205 -19.79 58.18 5.49
C ARG A 205 -20.94 57.15 5.63
N ILE A 206 -21.69 57.19 6.73
CA ILE A 206 -22.92 56.40 6.89
C ILE A 206 -24.00 56.86 5.90
N GLN A 207 -24.18 58.18 5.69
CA GLN A 207 -25.12 58.71 4.71
C GLN A 207 -24.71 58.37 3.27
N GLU A 208 -23.42 58.46 2.92
CA GLU A 208 -22.88 57.99 1.64
C GLU A 208 -23.20 56.50 1.40
N LEU A 209 -22.92 55.64 2.38
CA LEU A 209 -23.21 54.20 2.29
C LEU A 209 -24.72 53.90 2.20
N GLN A 210 -25.57 54.69 2.87
CA GLN A 210 -27.03 54.57 2.74
C GLN A 210 -27.51 54.96 1.34
N LEU A 211 -26.93 56.00 0.73
CA LEU A 211 -27.19 56.40 -0.66
C LEU A 211 -26.69 55.36 -1.66
N GLU A 212 -25.48 54.81 -1.49
CA GLU A 212 -24.96 53.70 -2.28
C GLU A 212 -25.91 52.48 -2.22
N VAL A 213 -26.36 52.10 -1.02
CA VAL A 213 -27.34 51.01 -0.81
C VAL A 213 -28.70 51.31 -1.47
N HIS A 214 -29.16 52.56 -1.49
CA HIS A 214 -30.41 52.92 -2.16
C HIS A 214 -30.28 52.79 -3.69
N GLN A 215 -29.23 53.34 -4.29
CA GLN A 215 -28.95 53.21 -5.72
C GLN A 215 -28.74 51.75 -6.16
N LEU A 216 -28.15 50.91 -5.29
CA LEU A 216 -28.01 49.48 -5.56
C LEU A 216 -29.37 48.75 -5.53
N LYS A 217 -30.30 49.14 -4.65
CA LYS A 217 -31.68 48.61 -4.65
C LYS A 217 -32.48 49.04 -5.88
N GLU A 218 -32.34 50.28 -6.34
CA GLU A 218 -32.96 50.73 -7.59
C GLU A 218 -32.42 49.96 -8.81
N LYS A 219 -31.09 49.76 -8.88
CA LYS A 219 -30.45 48.95 -9.93
C LYS A 219 -30.89 47.49 -9.88
N LEU A 220 -31.06 46.92 -8.68
CA LEU A 220 -31.60 45.58 -8.50
C LEU A 220 -33.03 45.48 -9.04
N ALA A 221 -33.94 46.38 -8.63
CA ALA A 221 -35.33 46.39 -9.08
C ALA A 221 -35.47 46.58 -10.61
N MET A 222 -34.61 47.40 -11.22
CA MET A 222 -34.53 47.54 -12.68
C MET A 222 -34.05 46.24 -13.36
N MET A 223 -33.04 45.58 -12.81
CA MET A 223 -32.53 44.31 -13.37
C MET A 223 -33.53 43.16 -13.18
N GLU A 224 -34.23 43.10 -12.04
CA GLU A 224 -35.37 42.20 -11.81
C GLU A 224 -36.51 42.45 -12.80
N SER A 225 -36.75 43.69 -13.22
CA SER A 225 -37.74 43.97 -14.27
C SER A 225 -37.29 43.47 -15.63
N GLY A 226 -36.06 43.77 -16.04
CA GLY A 226 -35.50 43.22 -17.28
C GLY A 226 -35.52 41.69 -17.30
N LEU A 227 -35.29 41.03 -16.16
CA LEU A 227 -35.42 39.57 -16.04
C LEU A 227 -36.86 39.08 -16.26
N ARG A 228 -37.88 39.78 -15.73
CA ARG A 228 -39.30 39.49 -16.01
C ARG A 228 -39.61 39.65 -17.50
N ASP A 229 -39.19 40.75 -18.11
CA ASP A 229 -39.41 41.05 -19.53
C ASP A 229 -38.73 39.99 -20.44
N TYR A 230 -37.53 39.52 -20.08
CA TYR A 230 -36.87 38.42 -20.78
C TYR A 230 -37.56 37.06 -20.54
N THR A 231 -38.14 36.84 -19.38
CA THR A 231 -38.90 35.60 -19.07
C THR A 231 -40.17 35.54 -19.93
N GLU A 232 -40.91 36.64 -20.04
CA GLU A 232 -42.09 36.71 -20.91
C GLU A 232 -41.73 36.52 -22.40
N GLN A 233 -40.58 37.04 -22.85
CA GLN A 233 -40.05 36.72 -24.19
C GLN A 233 -39.67 35.24 -24.38
N ILE A 234 -39.19 34.57 -23.34
CA ILE A 234 -38.89 33.13 -23.39
C ILE A 234 -40.19 32.35 -23.51
N GLU A 235 -41.18 32.60 -22.64
CA GLU A 235 -42.48 31.93 -22.74
C GLU A 235 -43.18 32.14 -24.09
N LEU A 236 -43.06 33.34 -24.68
CA LEU A 236 -43.60 33.64 -26.01
C LEU A 236 -42.89 32.83 -27.11
N ARG A 237 -41.57 32.61 -26.99
CA ARG A 237 -40.81 31.75 -27.90
C ARG A 237 -41.13 30.27 -27.69
N GLU A 238 -41.28 29.82 -26.45
CA GLU A 238 -41.64 28.43 -26.12
C GLU A 238 -43.02 28.07 -26.67
N ARG A 239 -44.01 28.96 -26.53
CA ARG A 239 -45.34 28.80 -27.15
C ARG A 239 -45.28 28.73 -28.68
N GLU A 240 -44.38 29.46 -29.33
CA GLU A 240 -44.17 29.38 -30.78
C GLU A 240 -43.41 28.11 -31.19
N ILE A 241 -42.43 27.66 -30.39
CA ILE A 241 -41.73 26.38 -30.58
C ILE A 241 -42.71 25.21 -30.45
N GLU A 242 -43.62 25.25 -29.46
CA GLU A 242 -44.68 24.25 -29.30
C GLU A 242 -45.63 24.25 -30.50
N ARG A 243 -46.08 25.42 -30.97
CA ARG A 243 -46.91 25.56 -32.18
C ARG A 243 -46.23 24.97 -33.43
N LEU A 244 -44.93 25.23 -33.60
CA LEU A 244 -44.13 24.69 -34.72
C LEU A 244 -43.89 23.18 -34.58
N SER A 245 -43.73 22.68 -33.35
CA SER A 245 -43.55 21.24 -33.07
C SER A 245 -44.83 20.45 -33.40
N VAL A 246 -46.00 20.95 -32.98
CA VAL A 246 -47.31 20.33 -33.32
C VAL A 246 -47.55 20.34 -34.83
N ALA A 247 -47.10 21.37 -35.55
CA ALA A 247 -47.15 21.39 -37.01
C ALA A 247 -46.27 20.31 -37.66
N LEU A 248 -45.04 20.10 -37.14
CA LEU A 248 -44.13 19.05 -37.61
C LEU A 248 -44.65 17.63 -37.30
N ASP A 249 -45.34 17.45 -36.18
CA ASP A 249 -45.92 16.16 -35.79
C ASP A 249 -47.03 15.68 -36.74
N SER A 250 -47.79 16.62 -37.31
CA SER A 250 -48.87 16.32 -38.26
C SER A 250 -48.41 15.66 -39.58
N GLY A 251 -47.09 15.63 -39.86
CA GLY A 251 -46.50 15.01 -41.05
C GLY A 251 -45.77 13.68 -40.80
N ARG A 252 -45.77 13.11 -39.57
CA ARG A 252 -44.99 11.91 -39.24
C ARG A 252 -45.63 10.61 -39.75
N SER A 253 -44.80 9.72 -40.30
CA SER A 253 -45.22 8.35 -40.69
C SER A 253 -45.69 7.54 -39.46
N PRO A 254 -46.71 6.66 -39.59
CA PRO A 254 -47.16 5.79 -38.50
C PRO A 254 -46.04 4.90 -37.93
N ASP A 255 -45.05 4.50 -38.74
CA ASP A 255 -43.91 3.72 -38.25
C ASP A 255 -43.02 4.54 -37.31
N ILE A 256 -42.82 5.82 -37.62
CA ILE A 256 -42.08 6.78 -36.77
C ILE A 256 -42.86 7.01 -35.47
N LEU A 257 -44.18 7.19 -35.54
CA LEU A 257 -45.04 7.30 -34.35
C LEU A 257 -45.02 6.02 -33.51
N SER A 258 -44.91 4.84 -34.12
CA SER A 258 -44.76 3.56 -33.40
C SER A 258 -43.41 3.45 -32.69
N LEU A 259 -42.33 3.85 -33.35
CA LEU A 259 -40.97 3.89 -32.80
C LEU A 259 -40.85 4.94 -31.68
N GLU A 260 -41.47 6.10 -31.86
CA GLU A 260 -41.53 7.17 -30.86
C GLU A 260 -42.37 6.75 -29.64
N THR A 261 -43.49 6.05 -29.85
CA THR A 261 -44.28 5.45 -28.76
C THR A 261 -43.47 4.40 -28.01
N ARG A 262 -42.72 3.54 -28.73
CA ARG A 262 -41.83 2.54 -28.12
C ARG A 262 -40.67 3.19 -27.37
N ASN A 263 -40.10 4.27 -27.91
CA ASN A 263 -39.07 5.05 -27.24
C ASN A 263 -39.62 5.73 -25.98
N LYS A 264 -40.82 6.32 -26.03
CA LYS A 264 -41.52 6.86 -24.85
C LYS A 264 -41.85 5.80 -23.79
N THR A 265 -42.06 4.52 -24.17
CA THR A 265 -42.13 3.42 -23.19
C THR A 265 -40.75 3.01 -22.67
N ASN A 266 -39.71 3.02 -23.51
CA ASN A 266 -38.34 2.73 -23.09
C ASN A 266 -37.78 3.83 -22.16
N GLU A 267 -38.06 5.10 -22.42
CA GLU A 267 -37.73 6.25 -21.57
C GLU A 267 -38.41 6.14 -20.21
N LYS A 268 -39.69 5.74 -20.17
CA LYS A 268 -40.39 5.45 -18.90
C LYS A 268 -39.79 4.26 -18.15
N LEU A 269 -39.37 3.22 -18.87
CA LEU A 269 -38.66 2.08 -18.27
C LEU A 269 -37.28 2.49 -17.75
N ILE A 270 -36.51 3.29 -18.50
CA ILE A 270 -35.20 3.83 -18.10
C ILE A 270 -35.37 4.76 -16.90
N ALA A 271 -36.38 5.64 -16.87
CA ALA A 271 -36.68 6.48 -15.72
C ALA A 271 -37.05 5.65 -14.48
N HIS A 272 -37.85 4.58 -14.65
CA HIS A 272 -38.19 3.67 -13.56
C HIS A 272 -36.97 2.88 -13.04
N LEU A 273 -36.13 2.38 -13.96
CA LEU A 273 -34.87 1.71 -13.63
C LEU A 273 -33.89 2.68 -12.96
N ASN A 274 -33.81 3.93 -13.39
CA ASN A 274 -32.98 4.95 -12.74
C ASN A 274 -33.49 5.27 -11.33
N ILE A 275 -34.81 5.37 -11.12
CA ILE A 275 -35.39 5.51 -9.76
C ILE A 275 -35.10 4.27 -8.91
N GLN A 276 -35.11 3.07 -9.49
CA GLN A 276 -34.74 1.83 -8.81
C GLN A 276 -33.24 1.78 -8.48
N VAL A 277 -32.37 2.26 -9.37
CA VAL A 277 -30.93 2.39 -9.15
C VAL A 277 -30.64 3.43 -8.09
N ASP A 278 -31.29 4.59 -8.10
CA ASP A 278 -31.23 5.61 -7.05
C ASP A 278 -31.65 5.05 -5.69
N PHE A 279 -32.73 4.25 -5.64
CA PHE A 279 -33.19 3.60 -4.43
C PHE A 279 -32.18 2.56 -3.93
N LEU A 280 -31.62 1.73 -4.82
CA LEU A 280 -30.60 0.74 -4.50
C LEU A 280 -29.26 1.40 -4.10
N GLN A 281 -28.88 2.53 -4.69
CA GLN A 281 -27.69 3.29 -4.30
C GLN A 281 -27.87 3.95 -2.92
N ARG A 282 -29.07 4.46 -2.60
CA ARG A 282 -29.38 4.95 -1.26
C ARG A 282 -29.37 3.82 -0.24
N ALA A 283 -30.05 2.71 -0.54
CA ALA A 283 -30.04 1.52 0.32
C ALA A 283 -28.62 0.96 0.52
N ASN A 284 -27.79 0.89 -0.52
CA ASN A 284 -26.38 0.50 -0.40
C ASN A 284 -25.60 1.49 0.46
N LYS A 285 -25.79 2.81 0.29
CA LYS A 285 -25.11 3.83 1.10
C LYS A 285 -25.56 3.82 2.57
N ASP A 286 -26.83 3.55 2.83
CA ASP A 286 -27.36 3.38 4.19
C ASP A 286 -26.85 2.07 4.82
N LEU A 287 -26.70 1.00 4.04
CA LEU A 287 -26.04 -0.24 4.47
C LEU A 287 -24.54 -0.06 4.69
N GLU A 288 -23.82 0.67 3.84
CA GLU A 288 -22.41 1.04 4.02
C GLU A 288 -22.22 1.84 5.31
N LYS A 289 -23.12 2.80 5.58
CA LYS A 289 -23.14 3.56 6.82
C LYS A 289 -23.43 2.68 8.03
N HIS A 290 -24.38 1.74 7.95
CA HIS A 290 -24.62 0.77 9.02
C HIS A 290 -23.46 -0.21 9.22
N ILE A 291 -22.76 -0.62 8.15
CA ILE A 291 -21.55 -1.44 8.24
C ILE A 291 -20.44 -0.65 8.93
N GLN A 292 -20.27 0.64 8.61
CA GLN A 292 -19.31 1.51 9.29
C GLN A 292 -19.65 1.68 10.78
N GLU A 293 -20.91 1.95 11.13
CA GLU A 293 -21.39 2.01 12.53
C GLU A 293 -21.21 0.67 13.27
N LEU A 294 -21.40 -0.46 12.58
CA LEU A 294 -21.13 -1.80 13.10
C LEU A 294 -19.63 -2.11 13.22
N MET A 295 -18.76 -1.51 12.39
CA MET A 295 -17.32 -1.62 12.55
C MET A 295 -16.80 -0.78 13.71
N GLU A 296 -17.31 0.45 13.87
CA GLU A 296 -16.95 1.33 14.99
C GLU A 296 -17.41 0.75 16.34
N THR A 297 -18.65 0.24 16.41
CA THR A 297 -19.13 -0.46 17.61
C THR A 297 -18.47 -1.81 17.84
N LYS A 298 -18.06 -2.53 16.78
CA LYS A 298 -17.19 -3.70 16.91
C LYS A 298 -15.82 -3.30 17.47
N GLU A 299 -15.22 -2.20 17.02
CA GLU A 299 -13.93 -1.73 17.51
C GLU A 299 -14.01 -1.41 19.00
N THR A 300 -14.99 -0.61 19.43
CA THR A 300 -15.19 -0.32 20.87
C THR A 300 -15.39 -1.61 21.68
N VAL A 301 -16.27 -2.53 21.24
CA VAL A 301 -16.47 -3.82 21.90
C VAL A 301 -15.20 -4.66 21.92
N THR A 302 -14.35 -4.66 20.88
CA THR A 302 -13.06 -5.36 20.93
C THR A 302 -12.08 -4.72 21.92
N THR A 303 -12.06 -3.38 22.06
CA THR A 303 -11.26 -2.74 23.12
C THR A 303 -11.79 -3.06 24.52
N GLU A 304 -13.11 -3.15 24.71
CA GLU A 304 -13.71 -3.59 25.97
C GLU A 304 -13.39 -5.06 26.26
N VAL A 305 -13.47 -5.95 25.28
CA VAL A 305 -13.09 -7.37 25.41
C VAL A 305 -11.61 -7.52 25.73
N VAL A 306 -10.71 -6.73 25.12
CA VAL A 306 -9.28 -6.72 25.48
C VAL A 306 -9.08 -6.20 26.91
N ASN A 307 -9.75 -5.12 27.31
CA ASN A 307 -9.67 -4.60 28.68
C ASN A 307 -10.22 -5.57 29.73
N LEU A 308 -11.31 -6.29 29.42
CA LEU A 308 -11.86 -7.36 30.24
C LEU A 308 -10.96 -8.60 30.26
N SER A 309 -10.32 -8.95 29.13
CA SER A 309 -9.33 -10.04 29.07
C SER A 309 -8.12 -9.72 29.95
N ASN A 310 -7.56 -8.52 29.85
CA ASN A 310 -6.45 -8.05 30.68
C ASN A 310 -6.82 -7.97 32.18
N LYS A 311 -8.11 -7.75 32.50
CA LYS A 311 -8.62 -7.79 33.88
C LYS A 311 -8.82 -9.22 34.36
N ASN A 312 -9.34 -10.11 33.51
CA ASN A 312 -9.49 -11.53 33.81
C ASN A 312 -8.13 -12.21 33.97
N GLU A 313 -7.12 -11.85 33.18
CA GLU A 313 -5.75 -12.36 33.33
C GLU A 313 -5.17 -11.98 34.70
N LYS A 314 -5.37 -10.74 35.16
CA LYS A 314 -4.99 -10.32 36.52
C LYS A 314 -5.75 -11.07 37.61
N LEU A 315 -7.06 -11.26 37.45
CA LEU A 315 -7.86 -12.07 38.37
C LEU A 315 -7.42 -13.54 38.37
N CYS A 316 -6.96 -14.08 37.24
CA CYS A 316 -6.35 -15.41 37.16
C CYS A 316 -4.98 -15.45 37.85
N GLN A 317 -4.16 -14.40 37.72
CA GLN A 317 -2.89 -14.28 38.46
C GLN A 317 -3.15 -14.23 39.98
N GLU A 318 -4.05 -13.36 40.44
CA GLU A 318 -4.51 -13.28 41.84
C GLU A 318 -5.07 -14.62 42.33
N LEU A 319 -5.86 -15.34 41.52
CA LEU A 319 -6.33 -16.69 41.85
C LEU A 319 -5.19 -17.71 41.95
N THR A 320 -4.18 -17.68 41.06
CA THR A 320 -3.02 -18.57 41.17
C THR A 320 -2.13 -18.26 42.37
N GLU A 321 -2.09 -17.01 42.84
CA GLU A 321 -1.44 -16.66 44.11
C GLU A 321 -2.23 -17.19 45.31
N ILE A 322 -3.57 -17.10 45.27
CA ILE A 322 -4.47 -17.68 46.28
C ILE A 322 -4.35 -19.21 46.30
N ASP A 323 -4.29 -19.88 45.15
CA ASP A 323 -4.08 -21.34 45.06
C ASP A 323 -2.71 -21.75 45.60
N GLN A 324 -1.65 -20.97 45.34
CA GLN A 324 -0.32 -21.21 45.91
C GLN A 324 -0.34 -21.07 47.44
N LEU A 325 -1.00 -20.04 47.97
CA LEU A 325 -1.21 -19.85 49.42
C LEU A 325 -2.06 -20.98 50.03
N ALA A 326 -3.12 -21.41 49.35
CA ALA A 326 -3.96 -22.52 49.78
C ALA A 326 -3.16 -23.83 49.84
N GLN A 327 -2.37 -24.15 48.81
CA GLN A 327 -1.50 -25.32 48.82
C GLN A 327 -0.37 -25.24 49.88
N GLN A 328 0.16 -24.04 50.18
CA GLN A 328 1.11 -23.87 51.29
C GLN A 328 0.44 -24.15 52.65
N LEU A 329 -0.75 -23.60 52.86
CA LEU A 329 -1.53 -23.82 54.07
C LEU A 329 -1.98 -25.28 54.22
N GLU A 330 -2.31 -25.95 53.11
CA GLU A 330 -2.64 -27.38 53.09
C GLU A 330 -1.42 -28.26 53.39
N ARG A 331 -0.24 -27.96 52.83
CA ARG A 331 1.02 -28.63 53.22
C ARG A 331 1.34 -28.45 54.70
N HIS A 332 1.27 -27.23 55.24
CA HIS A 332 1.48 -26.99 56.67
C HIS A 332 0.46 -27.72 57.55
N LYS A 333 -0.81 -27.79 57.13
CA LYS A 333 -1.86 -28.58 57.80
C LYS A 333 -1.54 -30.08 57.76
N GLU A 334 -1.04 -30.59 56.65
CA GLU A 334 -0.71 -32.01 56.48
C GLU A 334 0.57 -32.40 57.25
N GLU A 335 1.57 -31.53 57.31
CA GLU A 335 2.73 -31.65 58.21
C GLU A 335 2.30 -31.70 59.69
N VAL A 336 1.39 -30.79 60.11
CA VAL A 336 0.84 -30.77 61.48
C VAL A 336 0.04 -32.05 61.76
N LEU A 337 -0.79 -32.52 60.82
CA LEU A 337 -1.51 -33.79 60.96
C LEU A 337 -0.55 -34.98 61.07
N GLU A 338 0.52 -35.03 60.26
CA GLU A 338 1.51 -36.10 60.32
C GLU A 338 2.28 -36.09 61.66
N THR A 339 2.54 -34.93 62.25
CA THR A 339 3.09 -34.85 63.63
C THR A 339 2.10 -35.35 64.68
N ALA A 340 0.83 -34.96 64.61
CA ALA A 340 -0.21 -35.43 65.52
C ALA A 340 -0.46 -36.94 65.40
N ASP A 341 -0.44 -37.52 64.19
CA ASP A 341 -0.58 -38.96 63.99
C ASP A 341 0.65 -39.75 64.49
N LYS A 342 1.86 -39.18 64.40
CA LYS A 342 3.07 -39.75 65.02
C LYS A 342 2.93 -39.79 66.54
N GLU A 343 2.55 -38.69 67.17
CA GLU A 343 2.28 -38.61 68.62
C GLU A 343 1.17 -39.59 69.04
N LEU A 344 0.09 -39.70 68.26
CA LEU A 344 -1.00 -40.65 68.50
C LEU A 344 -0.55 -42.11 68.35
N GLU A 345 0.30 -42.46 67.39
CA GLU A 345 0.87 -43.81 67.28
C GLU A 345 1.85 -44.12 68.41
N GLU A 346 2.61 -43.15 68.91
CA GLU A 346 3.44 -43.32 70.12
C GLU A 346 2.58 -43.53 71.37
N ALA A 347 1.53 -42.73 71.56
CA ALA A 347 0.55 -42.94 72.62
C ALA A 347 -0.14 -44.31 72.51
N LYS A 348 -0.53 -44.76 71.29
CA LYS A 348 -1.09 -46.10 71.07
C LYS A 348 -0.10 -47.22 71.38
N LYS A 349 1.21 -47.05 71.09
CA LYS A 349 2.26 -48.02 71.46
C LYS A 349 2.41 -48.11 72.99
N GLU A 350 2.43 -46.98 73.68
CA GLU A 350 2.51 -46.94 75.15
C GLU A 350 1.25 -47.54 75.80
N ILE A 351 0.05 -47.23 75.30
CA ILE A 351 -1.20 -47.87 75.74
C ILE A 351 -1.16 -49.39 75.51
N LYS A 352 -0.67 -49.86 74.35
CA LYS A 352 -0.48 -51.30 74.10
C LYS A 352 0.50 -51.93 75.10
N ARG A 353 1.60 -51.25 75.44
CA ARG A 353 2.55 -51.70 76.46
C ARG A 353 1.89 -51.83 77.84
N LYS A 354 1.09 -50.83 78.24
CA LYS A 354 0.31 -50.89 79.49
C LYS A 354 -0.77 -51.98 79.49
N LEU A 355 -1.37 -52.27 78.34
CA LEU A 355 -2.30 -53.39 78.18
C LEU A 355 -1.61 -54.77 78.12
N SER A 356 -0.29 -54.87 77.88
CA SER A 356 0.48 -56.09 78.20
C SER A 356 0.80 -56.16 79.70
N GLU A 357 1.37 -55.10 80.27
CA GLU A 357 1.72 -55.05 81.70
C GLU A 357 0.52 -55.36 82.61
N MET A 358 -0.69 -54.87 82.26
CA MET A 358 -1.94 -55.22 82.94
C MET A 358 -2.29 -56.71 82.82
N ARG A 359 -2.17 -57.32 81.65
CA ARG A 359 -2.49 -58.75 81.45
C ARG A 359 -1.48 -59.67 82.15
N ASP A 360 -0.21 -59.30 82.16
CA ASP A 360 0.82 -60.02 82.91
C ASP A 360 0.51 -59.97 84.42
N LEU A 361 0.07 -58.80 84.92
CA LEU A 361 -0.40 -58.64 86.30
C LEU A 361 -1.69 -59.43 86.57
N GLU A 362 -2.68 -59.40 85.68
CA GLU A 362 -3.90 -60.22 85.78
C GLU A 362 -3.59 -61.72 85.83
N GLU A 363 -2.64 -62.21 85.01
CA GLU A 363 -2.22 -63.61 85.03
C GLU A 363 -1.48 -63.98 86.33
N THR A 364 -0.66 -63.08 86.89
CA THR A 364 -0.06 -63.31 88.22
C THR A 364 -1.10 -63.27 89.35
N MET A 365 -2.11 -62.39 89.28
CA MET A 365 -3.23 -62.39 90.22
C MET A 365 -4.06 -63.68 90.13
N ALA A 366 -4.32 -64.19 88.92
CA ALA A 366 -5.02 -65.46 88.73
C ALA A 366 -4.22 -66.66 89.28
N LYS A 367 -2.89 -66.67 89.12
CA LYS A 367 -2.00 -67.68 89.72
C LYS A 367 -2.02 -67.62 91.26
N LEU A 368 -1.87 -66.43 91.83
CA LEU A 368 -1.94 -66.23 93.29
C LEU A 368 -3.32 -66.60 93.86
N GLN A 369 -4.41 -66.34 93.13
CA GLN A 369 -5.76 -66.80 93.50
C GLN A 369 -5.88 -68.33 93.41
N LEU A 370 -5.26 -68.99 92.42
CA LEU A 370 -5.25 -70.45 92.33
C LEU A 370 -4.47 -71.07 93.50
N GLU A 371 -3.30 -70.55 93.83
CA GLU A 371 -2.47 -70.96 94.97
C GLU A 371 -3.20 -70.75 96.31
N LEU A 372 -3.86 -69.60 96.48
CA LEU A 372 -4.70 -69.31 97.65
C LEU A 372 -5.87 -70.30 97.78
N ASN A 373 -6.51 -70.67 96.67
CA ASN A 373 -7.60 -71.65 96.65
C ASN A 373 -7.12 -73.09 96.92
N LEU A 374 -5.89 -73.45 96.52
CA LEU A 374 -5.29 -74.74 96.85
C LEU A 374 -4.94 -74.81 98.35
N CYS A 375 -4.34 -73.74 98.90
CA CYS A 375 -4.06 -73.62 100.33
C CYS A 375 -5.33 -73.71 101.20
N HIS A 376 -6.45 -73.13 100.75
CA HIS A 376 -7.74 -73.30 101.43
C HIS A 376 -8.22 -74.76 101.42
N LYS A 377 -8.07 -75.50 100.32
CA LYS A 377 -8.47 -76.91 100.23
C LYS A 377 -7.59 -77.85 101.06
N GLU A 378 -6.30 -77.55 101.21
CA GLU A 378 -5.43 -78.27 102.16
C GLU A 378 -5.82 -77.97 103.61
N LYS A 379 -6.14 -76.70 103.93
CA LYS A 379 -6.65 -76.31 105.25
C LYS A 379 -7.97 -77.00 105.61
N GLU A 380 -8.91 -77.12 104.66
CA GLU A 380 -10.16 -77.86 104.85
C GLU A 380 -9.88 -79.35 105.12
N ARG A 381 -9.05 -80.01 104.29
CA ARG A 381 -8.65 -81.41 104.51
C ARG A 381 -8.00 -81.65 105.88
N LEU A 382 -7.10 -80.78 106.31
CA LEU A 382 -6.46 -80.88 107.63
C LEU A 382 -7.46 -80.64 108.78
N SER A 383 -8.52 -79.87 108.54
CA SER A 383 -9.62 -79.71 109.50
C SER A 383 -10.50 -80.95 109.58
N ASP A 384 -10.77 -81.61 108.45
CA ASP A 384 -11.54 -82.87 108.40
C ASP A 384 -10.78 -84.02 109.05
N GLU A 385 -9.46 -84.15 108.81
CA GLU A 385 -8.61 -85.14 109.48
C GLU A 385 -8.55 -84.91 111.00
N LEU A 386 -8.56 -83.65 111.46
CA LEU A 386 -8.61 -83.32 112.88
C LEU A 386 -9.96 -83.72 113.52
N LEU A 387 -11.07 -83.56 112.79
CA LEU A 387 -12.41 -83.96 113.22
C LEU A 387 -12.52 -85.49 113.34
N ILE A 388 -12.04 -86.23 112.33
CA ILE A 388 -12.00 -87.70 112.36
C ILE A 388 -11.18 -88.21 113.56
N LYS A 389 -10.10 -87.52 113.93
CA LYS A 389 -9.30 -87.85 115.12
C LYS A 389 -10.08 -87.67 116.43
N SER A 390 -10.85 -86.59 116.56
CA SER A 390 -11.76 -86.36 117.71
C SER A 390 -12.76 -87.51 117.86
N ASP A 391 -13.37 -87.94 116.75
CA ASP A 391 -14.39 -88.99 116.76
C ASP A 391 -13.78 -90.36 117.14
N LEU A 392 -12.54 -90.65 116.72
CA LEU A 392 -11.80 -91.83 117.16
C LEU A 392 -11.46 -91.79 118.66
N GLU A 393 -11.04 -90.64 119.20
CA GLU A 393 -10.74 -90.48 120.63
C GLU A 393 -12.00 -90.71 121.50
N THR A 394 -13.18 -90.28 121.05
CA THR A 394 -14.44 -90.54 121.78
C THR A 394 -14.90 -92.01 121.68
N VAL A 395 -14.73 -92.68 120.54
CA VAL A 395 -15.07 -94.11 120.38
C VAL A 395 -14.19 -95.01 121.25
N VAL A 396 -12.89 -94.71 121.38
CA VAL A 396 -11.99 -95.43 122.30
C VAL A 396 -12.50 -95.35 123.74
N HIS A 397 -12.92 -94.16 124.18
CA HIS A 397 -13.40 -93.96 125.55
C HIS A 397 -14.72 -94.71 125.84
N GLN A 398 -15.59 -94.88 124.84
CA GLN A 398 -16.80 -95.70 124.95
C GLN A 398 -16.48 -97.21 125.08
N LEU A 399 -15.51 -97.70 124.30
CA LEU A 399 -15.09 -99.10 124.34
C LEU A 399 -14.47 -99.49 125.69
N GLU A 400 -13.73 -98.58 126.34
CA GLU A 400 -13.18 -98.82 127.68
C GLU A 400 -14.26 -98.90 128.77
N GLN A 401 -15.37 -98.17 128.65
CA GLN A 401 -16.50 -98.26 129.56
C GLN A 401 -17.25 -99.59 129.43
N GLU A 402 -17.57 -100.05 128.22
CA GLU A 402 -18.21 -101.36 128.02
C GLU A 402 -17.29 -102.53 128.40
N LYS A 403 -15.97 -102.42 128.21
CA LYS A 403 -14.98 -103.39 128.72
C LYS A 403 -15.09 -103.58 130.24
N GLN A 404 -15.21 -102.49 131.02
CA GLN A 404 -15.44 -102.58 132.46
C GLN A 404 -16.81 -103.19 132.81
N ARG A 405 -17.82 -102.99 131.96
CA ARG A 405 -19.18 -103.51 132.15
C ARG A 405 -19.28 -105.01 131.91
N LEU A 406 -18.63 -105.53 130.86
CA LEU A 406 -18.61 -106.98 130.58
C LEU A 406 -17.90 -107.77 131.68
N ASN A 407 -16.77 -107.27 132.22
CA ASN A 407 -16.02 -107.94 133.28
C ASN A 407 -16.93 -108.27 134.49
N LYS A 408 -17.72 -107.29 134.94
CA LYS A 408 -18.67 -107.44 136.08
C LYS A 408 -19.80 -108.45 135.81
N LYS A 409 -20.21 -108.64 134.54
CA LYS A 409 -21.17 -109.70 134.18
C LYS A 409 -20.53 -111.08 134.27
N MET A 410 -19.28 -111.23 133.81
CA MET A 410 -18.59 -112.53 133.76
C MET A 410 -18.40 -113.13 135.17
N GLU A 411 -18.11 -112.29 136.17
CA GLU A 411 -18.03 -112.69 137.58
C GLU A 411 -19.34 -113.29 138.12
N SER A 412 -20.51 -112.78 137.68
CA SER A 412 -21.81 -113.31 138.14
C SER A 412 -22.14 -114.71 137.60
N PHE A 413 -21.81 -115.01 136.34
CA PHE A 413 -22.11 -116.32 135.75
C PHE A 413 -21.29 -117.45 136.37
N ALA A 414 -20.06 -117.15 136.80
CA ALA A 414 -19.19 -118.08 137.52
C ALA A 414 -19.72 -118.49 138.91
N VAL A 415 -20.77 -117.83 139.43
CA VAL A 415 -21.49 -118.27 140.64
C VAL A 415 -22.55 -119.31 140.29
N THR A 416 -23.41 -119.02 139.31
CA THR A 416 -24.54 -119.88 138.90
C THR A 416 -24.11 -121.26 138.37
N GLU A 417 -22.91 -121.37 137.80
CA GLU A 417 -22.36 -122.66 137.31
C GLU A 417 -22.15 -123.69 138.43
N ARG A 418 -21.89 -123.24 139.66
CA ARG A 418 -21.61 -124.11 140.83
C ARG A 418 -22.87 -124.73 141.44
N GLU A 419 -24.04 -124.13 141.21
CA GLU A 419 -25.31 -124.62 141.73
C GLU A 419 -25.83 -125.78 140.86
N LEU A 420 -25.69 -125.66 139.54
CA LEU A 420 -26.12 -126.68 138.58
C LEU A 420 -25.29 -127.98 138.64
N THR A 421 -24.04 -127.92 139.08
CA THR A 421 -23.14 -129.09 139.11
C THR A 421 -23.53 -130.12 140.18
N LEU A 422 -24.15 -129.68 141.28
CA LEU A 422 -24.57 -130.57 142.38
C LEU A 422 -25.85 -131.36 142.06
N GLU A 423 -26.74 -130.83 141.22
CA GLU A 423 -27.97 -131.52 140.83
C GLU A 423 -27.69 -132.78 139.98
N VAL A 424 -26.52 -132.83 139.33
CA VAL A 424 -26.07 -133.97 138.52
C VAL A 424 -25.77 -135.22 139.37
N GLU A 425 -25.46 -135.08 140.66
CA GLU A 425 -25.30 -136.25 141.56
C GLU A 425 -26.61 -137.01 141.78
N ARG A 426 -27.76 -136.33 141.71
CA ARG A 426 -29.07 -136.91 142.09
C ARG A 426 -29.58 -137.95 141.08
N MET A 427 -29.24 -137.79 139.80
CA MET A 427 -29.88 -138.48 138.66
C MET A 427 -29.13 -139.73 138.13
N ARG A 428 -28.17 -140.29 138.90
CA ARG A 428 -27.47 -141.55 138.53
C ARG A 428 -27.89 -142.78 139.35
N LEU A 429 -28.97 -142.69 140.12
CA LEU A 429 -29.31 -143.69 141.15
C LEU A 429 -30.17 -144.88 140.67
N GLU A 430 -30.87 -144.81 139.54
CA GLU A 430 -31.94 -145.79 139.26
C GLU A 430 -31.55 -147.12 138.57
N HIS A 431 -30.55 -147.16 137.67
CA HIS A 431 -30.33 -148.35 136.82
C HIS A 431 -28.84 -148.78 136.65
N GLY A 432 -28.35 -149.62 137.58
CA GLY A 432 -27.16 -150.46 137.36
C GLY A 432 -27.48 -151.74 136.56
N ILE A 433 -26.57 -152.68 136.25
CA ILE A 433 -25.32 -153.09 136.94
C ILE A 433 -24.35 -153.79 135.94
N LYS A 434 -23.04 -153.43 135.98
CA LYS A 434 -21.76 -154.24 135.91
C LYS A 434 -21.69 -155.50 134.97
N ARG A 435 -20.58 -155.85 134.29
CA ARG A 435 -19.16 -155.38 134.27
C ARG A 435 -18.35 -156.01 133.09
N ARG A 436 -17.24 -155.36 132.68
CA ARG A 436 -16.06 -155.88 131.89
C ARG A 436 -16.29 -156.28 130.41
N ASP A 437 -15.33 -156.17 129.48
CA ASP A 437 -13.92 -155.69 129.52
C ASP A 437 -13.47 -155.11 128.14
N LYS A 438 -12.56 -154.12 128.14
CA LYS A 438 -11.60 -153.69 127.06
C LYS A 438 -12.08 -153.10 125.71
N SER A 439 -11.91 -151.76 125.57
CA SER A 439 -11.27 -151.01 124.43
C SER A 439 -11.87 -151.06 122.99
N PRO A 440 -11.55 -150.11 122.06
CA PRO A 440 -10.59 -148.98 122.13
C PRO A 440 -11.22 -147.58 121.81
N SER A 441 -10.40 -146.64 121.30
CA SER A 441 -10.59 -145.17 121.27
C SER A 441 -11.45 -144.59 120.13
N ARG A 442 -11.87 -143.32 120.31
CA ARG A 442 -12.26 -142.40 119.22
C ARG A 442 -12.11 -140.89 119.54
N LEU A 443 -11.79 -140.51 120.78
CA LEU A 443 -11.73 -139.09 121.19
C LEU A 443 -10.38 -138.42 120.87
N ASP A 444 -9.27 -139.18 120.89
CA ASP A 444 -7.94 -138.69 120.50
C ASP A 444 -7.91 -138.11 119.07
N THR A 445 -8.77 -138.65 118.19
CA THR A 445 -8.92 -138.19 116.80
C THR A 445 -9.55 -136.81 116.69
N PHE A 446 -10.30 -136.35 117.71
CA PHE A 446 -10.99 -135.07 117.68
C PHE A 446 -10.10 -133.93 118.19
N LEU A 447 -9.36 -134.15 119.28
CA LEU A 447 -8.38 -133.17 119.77
C LEU A 447 -7.29 -132.90 118.72
N LYS A 448 -6.83 -133.94 118.00
CA LYS A 448 -5.84 -133.79 116.94
C LYS A 448 -6.33 -132.94 115.76
N GLY A 449 -7.63 -133.00 115.42
CA GLY A 449 -8.23 -132.15 114.38
C GLY A 449 -8.13 -130.67 114.70
N ILE A 450 -8.35 -130.27 115.95
CA ILE A 450 -8.25 -128.85 116.38
C ILE A 450 -6.78 -128.36 116.37
N GLU A 451 -5.82 -129.23 116.65
CA GLU A 451 -4.39 -128.89 116.48
C GLU A 451 -3.99 -128.79 115.00
N GLU A 452 -4.52 -129.65 114.14
CA GLU A 452 -4.29 -129.63 112.70
C GLU A 452 -4.93 -128.40 112.03
N GLU A 453 -6.11 -127.93 112.48
CA GLU A 453 -6.72 -126.67 112.03
C GLU A 453 -5.92 -125.42 112.46
N ARG A 454 -5.43 -125.37 113.70
CA ARG A 454 -4.56 -124.29 114.20
C ARG A 454 -3.30 -124.17 113.33
N ASP A 455 -2.65 -125.30 113.03
CA ASP A 455 -1.42 -125.33 112.25
C ASP A 455 -1.69 -125.17 110.74
N PHE A 456 -2.91 -125.46 110.26
CA PHE A 456 -3.37 -125.16 108.90
C PHE A 456 -3.40 -123.65 108.65
N TYR A 457 -4.11 -122.86 109.48
CA TYR A 457 -4.17 -121.41 109.31
C TYR A 457 -2.80 -120.73 109.49
N LYS A 458 -1.92 -121.29 110.33
CA LYS A 458 -0.55 -120.81 110.47
C LYS A 458 0.27 -121.00 109.18
N LYS A 459 0.14 -122.15 108.52
CA LYS A 459 0.76 -122.45 107.22
C LYS A 459 0.10 -121.70 106.06
N GLU A 460 -1.18 -121.40 106.14
CA GLU A 460 -1.88 -120.61 105.10
C GLU A 460 -1.46 -119.14 105.15
N LEU A 461 -1.17 -118.60 106.35
CA LEU A 461 -0.54 -117.28 106.50
C LEU A 461 0.87 -117.26 105.88
N GLU A 462 1.69 -118.29 106.13
CA GLU A 462 3.01 -118.45 105.50
C GLU A 462 2.92 -118.57 103.96
N ARG A 463 1.90 -119.25 103.43
CA ARG A 463 1.63 -119.33 101.98
C ARG A 463 1.25 -117.98 101.37
N LEU A 464 0.34 -117.23 102.01
CA LEU A 464 -0.08 -115.92 101.54
C LEU A 464 1.07 -114.89 101.62
N GLN A 465 1.94 -115.00 102.62
CA GLN A 465 3.16 -114.19 102.73
C GLN A 465 4.18 -114.51 101.61
N HIS A 466 4.16 -115.73 101.06
CA HIS A 466 5.06 -116.13 99.98
C HIS A 466 4.61 -115.66 98.57
N ILE A 467 3.34 -115.31 98.38
CA ILE A 467 2.84 -114.73 97.11
C ILE A 467 3.32 -113.28 96.93
N ILE A 468 3.60 -112.57 98.03
CA ILE A 468 4.09 -111.19 98.02
C ILE A 468 5.58 -111.07 97.59
N GLN A 469 6.33 -112.18 97.48
CA GLN A 469 7.72 -112.17 97.01
C GLN A 469 8.00 -113.11 95.82
N ARG A 470 7.96 -112.50 94.62
CA ARG A 470 8.73 -112.83 93.40
C ARG A 470 8.73 -114.29 92.90
N ARG A 471 7.71 -114.61 92.10
CA ARG A 471 7.82 -115.46 90.90
C ARG A 471 7.01 -114.83 89.76
N SER A 472 7.53 -113.98 88.87
CA SER A 472 8.91 -113.59 88.54
C SER A 472 9.82 -114.64 87.90
N CYS A 473 10.69 -114.15 87.01
CA CYS A 473 11.84 -114.81 86.40
C CYS A 473 11.55 -115.87 85.31
N SER A 474 12.63 -116.17 84.58
CA SER A 474 12.82 -117.21 83.54
C SER A 474 12.01 -118.51 83.77
N THR A 475 11.44 -119.20 82.77
CA THR A 475 11.75 -119.22 81.32
C THR A 475 10.60 -119.83 80.48
N ASN A 476 10.71 -119.75 79.14
CA ASN A 476 10.21 -120.68 78.11
C ASN A 476 8.78 -120.52 77.51
N TYR A 477 8.80 -120.14 76.22
CA TYR A 477 8.14 -120.76 75.05
C TYR A 477 6.67 -121.25 75.05
N SER A 478 5.96 -120.74 74.02
CA SER A 478 5.09 -121.48 73.08
C SER A 478 3.55 -121.27 73.14
N THR A 479 3.03 -120.74 72.01
CA THR A 479 1.75 -121.08 71.35
C THR A 479 0.37 -120.89 72.03
N ARG A 480 -0.42 -120.01 71.40
CA ARG A 480 -1.69 -120.32 70.68
C ARG A 480 -3.08 -120.05 71.33
N GLU A 481 -3.82 -119.13 70.68
CA GLU A 481 -5.28 -119.07 70.41
C GLU A 481 -6.39 -119.35 71.49
N LYS A 482 -7.26 -118.32 71.68
CA LYS A 482 -8.75 -118.33 71.46
C LYS A 482 -9.81 -118.68 72.55
N ILE A 483 -10.55 -117.61 72.95
CA ILE A 483 -12.03 -117.48 73.18
C ILE A 483 -12.66 -118.26 74.41
N PRO A 484 -14.00 -118.51 74.63
CA PRO A 484 -14.69 -118.00 75.85
C PRO A 484 -15.74 -118.93 76.60
N ILE A 485 -16.60 -118.31 77.45
CA ILE A 485 -18.07 -118.55 77.67
C ILE A 485 -18.60 -119.37 78.91
N PHE A 486 -19.40 -118.66 79.74
CA PHE A 486 -20.68 -119.03 80.44
C PHE A 486 -20.84 -119.79 81.80
N LYS A 487 -22.02 -119.48 82.41
CA LYS A 487 -22.93 -120.20 83.35
C LYS A 487 -22.94 -119.95 84.89
N THR A 488 -23.87 -119.07 85.30
CA THR A 488 -25.04 -119.26 86.21
C THR A 488 -24.92 -119.86 87.64
N LEU A 489 -25.56 -119.18 88.64
CA LEU A 489 -26.67 -119.66 89.53
C LEU A 489 -26.54 -119.43 91.09
N GLU A 490 -27.51 -118.68 91.64
CA GLU A 490 -28.21 -118.80 92.97
C GLU A 490 -27.67 -118.48 94.40
N LYS A 491 -28.64 -117.99 95.22
CA LYS A 491 -29.00 -118.25 96.65
C LYS A 491 -28.44 -117.41 97.83
N ASN A 492 -29.23 -116.39 98.20
CA ASN A 492 -29.87 -116.11 99.51
C ASN A 492 -29.13 -116.33 100.86
N LEU A 493 -29.10 -115.28 101.71
CA LEU A 493 -29.85 -115.23 103.00
C LEU A 493 -29.78 -113.86 103.70
N GLN A 494 -30.81 -113.55 104.51
CA GLN A 494 -30.84 -112.58 105.63
C GLN A 494 -30.67 -111.05 105.38
N GLU A 495 -30.99 -110.28 106.42
CA GLU A 495 -30.71 -108.85 106.67
C GLU A 495 -31.52 -107.73 105.95
N VAL A 496 -31.26 -106.50 106.41
CA VAL A 496 -31.68 -105.18 105.89
C VAL A 496 -33.12 -104.66 106.14
N SER A 497 -33.73 -105.05 107.27
CA SER A 497 -34.98 -104.50 107.84
C SER A 497 -35.00 -102.97 108.10
N ILE A 498 -33.90 -102.26 107.85
CA ILE A 498 -33.78 -100.79 108.02
C ILE A 498 -33.67 -100.06 106.67
N PHE A 499 -33.28 -100.73 105.58
CA PHE A 499 -33.36 -100.12 104.25
C PHE A 499 -34.81 -100.07 103.77
N GLU A 500 -35.68 -101.01 104.17
CA GLU A 500 -37.02 -101.19 103.60
C GLU A 500 -37.93 -99.96 103.64
N LYS A 501 -37.74 -99.00 104.55
CA LYS A 501 -38.54 -97.74 104.52
C LYS A 501 -38.05 -96.66 103.55
N SER A 502 -36.84 -96.80 103.00
CA SER A 502 -36.31 -96.00 101.88
C SER A 502 -36.27 -96.82 100.58
N LYS A 503 -36.14 -98.15 100.69
CA LYS A 503 -36.44 -99.09 99.63
C LYS A 503 -37.93 -99.01 99.26
N LEU A 504 -38.87 -98.77 100.17
CA LEU A 504 -40.31 -98.73 99.85
C LEU A 504 -40.70 -97.76 98.72
N GLU A 505 -39.93 -96.68 98.49
CA GLU A 505 -40.13 -95.77 97.34
C GLU A 505 -39.35 -96.17 96.07
N LYS A 506 -38.40 -97.11 96.15
CA LYS A 506 -37.67 -97.69 94.98
C LYS A 506 -37.98 -99.16 94.69
N THR A 507 -38.69 -99.86 95.59
CA THR A 507 -39.24 -101.20 95.37
C THR A 507 -40.54 -101.12 94.59
N ILE A 508 -41.27 -99.99 94.62
CA ILE A 508 -42.38 -99.77 93.68
C ILE A 508 -41.84 -99.86 92.24
N GLU A 509 -40.80 -99.10 91.91
CA GLU A 509 -40.25 -99.08 90.55
C GLU A 509 -39.51 -100.39 90.15
N HIS A 510 -38.80 -101.05 91.07
CA HIS A 510 -38.07 -102.29 90.72
C HIS A 510 -38.92 -103.58 90.81
N LEU A 511 -39.95 -103.65 91.65
CA LEU A 511 -40.91 -104.78 91.62
C LEU A 511 -41.81 -104.74 90.38
N THR A 512 -41.90 -103.59 89.69
CA THR A 512 -42.51 -103.50 88.36
C THR A 512 -41.70 -104.26 87.29
N CYS A 513 -40.43 -104.59 87.55
CA CYS A 513 -39.54 -105.22 86.57
C CYS A 513 -39.29 -106.73 86.80
N ILE A 514 -39.17 -107.19 88.05
CA ILE A 514 -38.79 -108.61 88.35
C ILE A 514 -39.97 -109.53 88.73
N ASN A 515 -41.18 -109.01 89.01
CA ASN A 515 -42.38 -109.86 88.95
C ASN A 515 -42.43 -110.60 87.59
N HIS A 516 -42.18 -109.83 86.53
CA HIS A 516 -42.14 -110.24 85.12
C HIS A 516 -40.97 -111.18 84.72
N GLN A 517 -40.23 -111.75 85.68
CA GLN A 517 -39.17 -112.74 85.42
C GLN A 517 -39.17 -113.94 86.40
N LEU A 518 -39.90 -113.87 87.52
CA LEU A 518 -40.04 -115.00 88.46
C LEU A 518 -41.40 -115.69 88.39
N GLU A 519 -42.37 -115.14 87.65
CA GLU A 519 -43.56 -115.88 87.23
C GLU A 519 -43.17 -117.05 86.29
N ASP A 520 -42.23 -116.81 85.36
CA ASP A 520 -41.80 -117.80 84.36
C ASP A 520 -41.06 -119.01 84.96
N GLU A 521 -40.00 -118.80 85.78
CA GLU A 521 -39.19 -119.92 86.27
C GLU A 521 -39.83 -120.70 87.43
N LYS A 522 -40.69 -120.05 88.24
CA LYS A 522 -41.37 -120.70 89.37
C LYS A 522 -42.47 -121.67 88.92
N CYS A 523 -43.15 -121.39 87.82
CA CYS A 523 -44.19 -122.27 87.28
C CYS A 523 -43.62 -123.52 86.61
N ASP A 524 -42.47 -123.44 85.93
CA ASP A 524 -41.87 -124.59 85.24
C ASP A 524 -40.81 -125.36 86.04
N LEU A 525 -40.40 -124.84 87.20
CA LEU A 525 -39.99 -125.68 88.33
C LEU A 525 -41.14 -126.05 89.27
N LYS A 526 -42.20 -126.58 88.63
CA LYS A 526 -42.47 -128.03 88.73
C LYS A 526 -41.18 -128.73 89.24
N SER A 527 -41.10 -129.22 90.47
CA SER A 527 -42.21 -129.77 91.25
C SER A 527 -43.06 -130.69 90.36
N LYS A 528 -42.47 -131.52 89.47
CA LYS A 528 -41.20 -132.29 89.59
C LYS A 528 -40.81 -132.57 91.06
N VAL A 529 -41.40 -133.59 91.68
CA VAL A 529 -42.12 -134.66 91.00
C VAL A 529 -42.95 -135.44 92.00
N LEU A 530 -44.01 -136.11 91.51
CA LEU A 530 -44.56 -137.40 91.99
C LEU A 530 -45.11 -137.50 93.44
N ILE A 531 -44.58 -136.79 94.43
CA ILE A 531 -44.76 -137.06 95.87
C ILE A 531 -46.22 -136.90 96.35
N MET A 532 -47.05 -136.12 95.65
CA MET A 532 -48.50 -136.02 95.89
C MET A 532 -49.37 -136.69 94.81
N LYS A 533 -48.78 -137.42 93.87
CA LYS A 533 -49.49 -138.20 92.85
C LYS A 533 -49.65 -139.69 93.23
N GLU A 534 -49.36 -140.05 94.48
CA GLU A 534 -48.98 -141.43 94.84
C GLU A 534 -49.51 -141.96 96.20
N THR A 535 -50.27 -141.18 97.01
CA THR A 535 -50.68 -141.64 98.37
C THR A 535 -52.09 -141.31 98.84
N VAL A 536 -52.76 -140.25 98.35
CA VAL A 536 -54.18 -139.95 98.71
C VAL A 536 -55.18 -140.84 97.93
N GLU A 537 -54.66 -141.71 97.08
CA GLU A 537 -55.31 -142.96 96.67
C GLU A 537 -55.90 -143.71 97.89
N SER A 538 -55.22 -143.68 99.06
CA SER A 538 -55.68 -144.30 100.32
C SER A 538 -57.00 -143.77 100.93
N LEU A 539 -57.55 -142.64 100.42
CA LEU A 539 -58.93 -142.23 100.72
C LEU A 539 -59.95 -142.59 99.62
N GLU A 540 -59.66 -143.70 98.94
CA GLU A 540 -60.42 -144.97 98.95
C GLU A 540 -61.39 -145.27 100.12
N ASN A 541 -61.55 -144.38 101.10
CA ASN A 541 -62.43 -144.51 102.24
C ASN A 541 -63.39 -143.28 102.26
N LYS A 542 -64.38 -143.15 101.35
CA LYS A 542 -65.14 -144.25 100.70
C LYS A 542 -65.33 -145.40 101.71
N ALA A 543 -65.85 -145.08 102.89
CA ALA A 543 -67.29 -144.78 102.97
C ALA A 543 -67.99 -145.66 101.92
N LYS A 544 -67.85 -147.00 102.05
CA LYS A 544 -68.03 -147.76 103.30
C LYS A 544 -69.28 -147.19 103.99
N LEU A 545 -70.43 -147.22 103.32
CA LEU A 545 -70.90 -148.38 102.55
C LEU A 545 -70.67 -149.62 103.45
N GLN A 546 -71.42 -149.80 104.53
CA GLN A 546 -72.88 -149.59 104.59
C GLN A 546 -73.64 -150.37 103.50
N ALA A 547 -72.92 -151.07 102.62
CA ALA A 547 -73.01 -152.51 102.63
C ALA A 547 -73.03 -152.99 104.10
N GLN A 548 -74.11 -153.69 104.44
CA GLN A 548 -74.09 -154.70 105.50
C GLN A 548 -73.74 -154.18 106.90
N LYS A 549 -74.49 -153.17 107.41
CA LYS A 549 -74.62 -153.02 108.86
C LYS A 549 -75.62 -154.05 109.43
N LEU A 550 -76.76 -154.23 108.74
CA LEU A 550 -77.76 -155.30 108.89
C LEU A 550 -78.46 -155.46 107.51
N ASN A 551 -79.16 -156.52 107.11
CA ASN A 551 -79.39 -157.91 107.58
C ASN A 551 -79.02 -158.29 109.03
N HIS A 552 -80.06 -158.54 109.84
CA HIS A 552 -80.15 -159.79 110.59
C HIS A 552 -81.51 -160.45 110.31
N VAL A 553 -81.67 -161.72 110.70
CA VAL A 553 -82.73 -162.63 110.20
C VAL A 553 -83.86 -162.81 111.24
N ALA A 554 -85.01 -163.33 110.81
CA ALA A 554 -86.28 -163.37 111.55
C ALA A 554 -86.51 -164.61 112.44
N GLY A 555 -87.56 -164.54 113.27
CA GLY A 555 -88.16 -165.57 114.14
C GLY A 555 -89.29 -164.92 114.98
N ASP A 556 -90.15 -165.60 115.73
CA ASP A 556 -90.45 -167.04 115.90
C ASP A 556 -91.89 -167.17 116.49
N SER A 557 -92.51 -168.37 116.52
CA SER A 557 -93.85 -168.55 117.14
C SER A 557 -94.23 -169.98 117.56
N SER A 558 -94.98 -170.06 118.68
CA SER A 558 -95.88 -171.14 119.13
C SER A 558 -95.27 -172.42 119.74
N HIS A 559 -95.63 -172.71 121.01
CA HIS A 559 -95.43 -174.05 121.60
C HIS A 559 -96.35 -174.36 122.81
N ARG A 560 -97.68 -174.47 122.58
CA ARG A 560 -98.60 -175.17 123.51
C ARG A 560 -99.53 -176.12 122.78
N LYS A 561 -98.93 -177.08 122.09
CA LYS A 561 -99.60 -178.35 121.80
C LYS A 561 -99.78 -179.07 123.13
N THR A 562 -101.02 -179.47 123.42
CA THR A 562 -101.44 -180.65 124.19
C THR A 562 -100.48 -181.14 125.30
N GLU A 563 -100.89 -181.25 126.57
CA GLU A 563 -102.13 -181.97 126.94
C GLU A 563 -102.26 -183.31 126.21
N MET A 564 -101.12 -183.95 125.95
CA MET A 564 -101.04 -185.39 125.84
C MET A 564 -101.77 -185.98 127.03
N ASN A 565 -102.70 -186.90 126.76
CA ASN A 565 -103.04 -188.08 127.56
C ASN A 565 -102.22 -188.10 128.87
N SER A 566 -102.75 -187.76 130.05
CA SER A 566 -103.76 -188.57 130.73
C SER A 566 -103.76 -190.02 130.21
N LEU A 567 -102.66 -190.78 130.31
CA LEU A 567 -101.70 -190.95 131.45
C LEU A 567 -102.39 -191.32 132.77
N ARG A 568 -101.79 -192.27 133.50
CA ARG A 568 -102.55 -193.48 133.85
C ARG A 568 -103.34 -193.92 132.61
N VAL A 569 -104.68 -193.90 132.62
CA VAL A 569 -105.47 -194.59 131.59
C VAL A 569 -105.22 -196.10 131.72
N VAL A 570 -104.57 -196.78 130.77
CA VAL A 570 -103.73 -196.26 129.66
C VAL A 570 -104.27 -196.59 128.27
N ASN A 571 -105.45 -197.23 128.20
CA ASN A 571 -105.89 -197.93 127.00
C ASN A 571 -107.29 -197.50 126.50
N GLU A 572 -108.03 -196.68 127.26
CA GLU A 572 -109.43 -196.92 127.67
C GLU A 572 -110.50 -197.06 126.56
N GLN A 573 -110.84 -198.28 126.13
CA GLN A 573 -110.07 -199.53 126.30
C GLN A 573 -109.84 -200.18 124.91
N LEU A 574 -108.69 -200.83 124.73
CA LEU A 574 -107.84 -200.74 123.52
C LEU A 574 -108.39 -201.24 122.16
N GLN A 575 -109.59 -201.81 122.08
CA GLN A 575 -110.02 -202.60 120.90
C GLN A 575 -111.27 -202.11 120.16
N ARG A 576 -112.18 -201.34 120.78
CA ARG A 576 -113.44 -200.91 120.11
C ARG A 576 -113.33 -199.63 119.27
N SER A 577 -112.21 -198.93 119.34
CA SER A 577 -111.98 -197.66 118.64
C SER A 577 -111.39 -197.82 117.23
N LEU A 578 -110.91 -199.02 116.86
CA LEU A 578 -110.16 -199.22 115.62
C LEU A 578 -111.05 -199.20 114.37
N ASP A 579 -112.15 -199.95 114.36
CA ASP A 579 -112.94 -200.20 113.15
C ASP A 579 -113.77 -198.98 112.73
N ASP A 580 -114.36 -198.25 113.68
CA ASP A 580 -115.14 -197.02 113.41
C ASP A 580 -114.28 -195.90 112.78
N CYS A 581 -112.98 -195.91 113.06
CA CYS A 581 -112.03 -194.99 112.42
C CYS A 581 -111.85 -195.26 110.92
N GLN A 582 -111.99 -196.50 110.44
CA GLN A 582 -111.91 -196.81 109.01
C GLN A 582 -113.09 -196.17 108.24
N HIS A 583 -114.29 -196.15 108.82
CA HIS A 583 -115.46 -195.61 108.14
C HIS A 583 -115.46 -194.07 108.10
N ARG A 584 -115.10 -193.40 109.20
CA ARG A 584 -114.99 -191.93 109.27
C ARG A 584 -113.90 -191.34 108.37
N LEU A 585 -112.82 -192.07 108.10
CA LEU A 585 -111.79 -191.67 107.13
C LEU A 585 -112.35 -191.53 105.70
N SER A 586 -113.35 -192.34 105.33
CA SER A 586 -113.99 -192.26 104.01
C SER A 586 -114.78 -190.95 103.84
N LEU A 587 -115.54 -190.53 104.87
CA LEU A 587 -116.32 -189.30 104.83
C LEU A 587 -115.44 -188.04 104.77
N LYS A 588 -114.34 -187.98 105.54
CA LYS A 588 -113.41 -186.84 105.48
C LYS A 588 -112.59 -186.76 104.19
N ARG A 589 -112.44 -187.86 103.44
CA ARG A 589 -111.83 -187.82 102.10
C ARG A 589 -112.67 -187.02 101.10
N GLY A 590 -114.00 -187.20 101.12
CA GLY A 590 -114.92 -186.45 100.26
C GLY A 590 -114.98 -184.94 100.57
N GLU A 591 -114.87 -184.55 101.85
CA GLU A 591 -114.74 -183.12 102.22
C GLU A 591 -113.44 -182.50 101.67
N LEU A 592 -112.34 -183.24 101.71
CA LEU A 592 -111.03 -182.77 101.24
C LEU A 592 -110.99 -182.55 99.72
N GLU A 593 -111.59 -183.46 98.95
CA GLU A 593 -111.69 -183.35 97.48
C GLU A 593 -112.51 -182.12 97.06
N SER A 594 -113.58 -181.79 97.79
CA SER A 594 -114.38 -180.58 97.58
C SER A 594 -113.59 -179.29 97.83
N ALA A 595 -112.74 -179.27 98.87
CA ALA A 595 -111.87 -178.13 99.16
C ALA A 595 -110.75 -177.95 98.11
N GLN A 596 -110.14 -179.05 97.65
CA GLN A 596 -109.08 -179.01 96.63
C GLN A 596 -109.58 -178.41 95.30
N ALA A 597 -110.83 -178.68 94.92
CA ALA A 597 -111.43 -178.09 93.72
C ALA A 597 -111.53 -176.55 93.77
N GLN A 598 -111.68 -175.94 94.96
CA GLN A 598 -111.71 -174.47 95.10
C GLN A 598 -110.31 -173.85 94.99
N ILE A 599 -109.27 -174.54 95.45
CA ILE A 599 -107.87 -174.05 95.40
C ILE A 599 -107.43 -173.85 93.94
N ASN A 600 -107.62 -174.86 93.09
CA ASN A 600 -107.20 -174.81 91.68
C ASN A 600 -107.79 -173.61 90.91
N ILE A 601 -109.02 -173.20 91.23
CA ILE A 601 -109.71 -172.05 90.59
C ILE A 601 -109.10 -170.71 91.02
N LEU A 602 -108.50 -170.63 92.21
CA LEU A 602 -107.79 -169.43 92.68
C LEU A 602 -106.38 -169.35 92.10
N GLU A 603 -105.68 -170.47 91.97
CA GLU A 603 -104.35 -170.54 91.35
C GLU A 603 -104.39 -170.11 89.87
N GLU A 604 -105.41 -170.52 89.11
CA GLU A 604 -105.57 -170.12 87.70
C GLU A 604 -105.82 -168.60 87.53
N LYS A 605 -106.38 -167.93 88.54
CA LYS A 605 -106.51 -166.46 88.56
C LYS A 605 -105.18 -165.76 88.82
N ILE A 606 -104.33 -166.30 89.68
CA ILE A 606 -103.01 -165.72 90.00
C ILE A 606 -102.11 -165.74 88.76
N GLY A 607 -102.11 -166.83 87.99
CA GLY A 607 -101.35 -166.93 86.74
C GLY A 607 -101.72 -165.85 85.70
N LYS A 608 -103.01 -165.54 85.57
CA LYS A 608 -103.52 -164.54 84.62
C LYS A 608 -103.11 -163.10 84.97
N LEU A 609 -103.02 -162.77 86.26
CA LEU A 609 -102.54 -161.46 86.71
C LEU A 609 -101.03 -161.28 86.49
N HIS A 610 -100.23 -162.34 86.67
CA HIS A 610 -98.78 -162.26 86.51
C HIS A 610 -98.37 -161.91 85.07
N LEU A 611 -99.13 -162.41 84.08
CA LEU A 611 -98.86 -162.16 82.65
C LEU A 611 -99.11 -160.71 82.21
N GLN A 612 -100.00 -159.97 82.89
CA GLN A 612 -100.24 -158.55 82.58
C GLN A 612 -99.16 -157.63 83.14
N MET A 613 -98.51 -158.02 84.25
CA MET A 613 -97.51 -157.20 84.92
C MET A 613 -96.16 -157.18 84.18
N THR A 614 -95.85 -158.22 83.40
CA THR A 614 -94.65 -158.26 82.57
C THR A 614 -94.75 -157.33 81.36
N SER A 615 -95.87 -157.34 80.62
CA SER A 615 -96.00 -156.56 79.39
C SER A 615 -95.93 -155.03 79.62
N GLN A 616 -96.54 -154.54 80.71
CA GLN A 616 -96.47 -153.11 81.05
C GLN A 616 -95.05 -152.63 81.40
N ASN A 617 -94.19 -153.51 81.91
CA ASN A 617 -92.79 -153.17 82.23
C ASN A 617 -91.93 -153.00 80.96
N GLU A 618 -92.28 -153.70 79.87
CA GLU A 618 -91.55 -153.64 78.60
C GLU A 618 -91.91 -152.37 77.82
N GLU A 619 -93.20 -151.97 77.79
CA GLU A 619 -93.65 -150.68 77.23
C GLU A 619 -92.95 -149.48 77.90
N ALA A 620 -92.83 -149.51 79.24
CA ALA A 620 -92.14 -148.47 80.01
C ALA A 620 -90.64 -148.35 79.66
N HIS A 621 -90.01 -149.43 79.21
CA HIS A 621 -88.59 -149.41 78.80
C HIS A 621 -88.40 -148.81 77.40
N VAL A 622 -89.38 -148.97 76.50
CA VAL A 622 -89.34 -148.35 75.16
C VAL A 622 -89.45 -146.83 75.26
N MET A 623 -90.42 -146.31 76.02
CA MET A 623 -90.65 -144.86 76.16
C MET A 623 -89.40 -144.11 76.70
N LYS A 624 -88.69 -144.67 77.68
CA LYS A 624 -87.43 -144.10 78.18
C LYS A 624 -86.34 -143.99 77.10
N LYS A 625 -86.31 -144.94 76.16
CA LYS A 625 -85.32 -144.96 75.07
C LYS A 625 -85.61 -143.89 74.02
N THR A 626 -86.89 -143.58 73.77
CA THR A 626 -87.30 -142.51 72.85
C THR A 626 -86.98 -141.11 73.40
N ILE A 627 -87.21 -140.86 74.69
CA ILE A 627 -86.88 -139.58 75.34
C ILE A 627 -85.38 -139.26 75.19
N GLY A 628 -84.51 -140.25 75.46
CA GLY A 628 -83.05 -140.12 75.32
C GLY A 628 -82.51 -140.02 73.88
N VAL A 629 -83.38 -140.00 72.86
CA VAL A 629 -83.05 -139.57 71.49
C VAL A 629 -83.45 -138.10 71.30
N ILE A 630 -84.67 -137.72 71.69
CA ILE A 630 -85.21 -136.36 71.57
C ILE A 630 -84.32 -135.34 72.30
N ASP A 631 -83.81 -135.66 73.50
CA ASP A 631 -82.89 -134.76 74.22
C ASP A 631 -81.60 -134.48 73.42
N LYS A 632 -81.08 -135.49 72.70
CA LYS A 632 -79.86 -135.34 71.88
C LYS A 632 -80.12 -134.57 70.59
N GLU A 633 -81.29 -134.75 69.99
CA GLU A 633 -81.72 -133.96 68.83
C GLU A 633 -81.92 -132.49 69.23
N LYS A 634 -82.48 -132.22 70.42
CA LYS A 634 -82.57 -130.87 70.99
C LYS A 634 -81.19 -130.24 71.15
N ASP A 635 -80.25 -130.94 71.78
CA ASP A 635 -78.92 -130.39 72.07
C ASP A 635 -78.10 -130.14 70.79
N PHE A 636 -78.19 -131.04 69.80
CA PHE A 636 -77.57 -130.86 68.48
C PHE A 636 -78.18 -129.68 67.69
N LEU A 637 -79.50 -129.48 67.78
CA LEU A 637 -80.17 -128.32 67.17
C LEU A 637 -79.80 -127.01 67.87
N GLN A 638 -79.63 -127.02 69.21
CA GLN A 638 -79.13 -125.87 69.97
C GLN A 638 -77.71 -125.49 69.53
N GLU A 639 -76.79 -126.45 69.51
CA GLU A 639 -75.40 -126.26 69.02
C GLU A 639 -75.37 -125.74 67.58
N THR A 640 -76.24 -126.26 66.70
CA THR A 640 -76.39 -125.77 65.31
C THR A 640 -76.94 -124.33 65.21
N VAL A 641 -77.77 -123.89 66.16
CA VAL A 641 -78.28 -122.51 66.23
C VAL A 641 -77.24 -121.56 66.78
N ASP A 642 -76.49 -121.98 67.81
CA ASP A 642 -75.44 -121.17 68.42
C ASP A 642 -74.26 -120.98 67.45
N GLU A 643 -73.82 -122.04 66.74
CA GLU A 643 -72.88 -121.92 65.62
C GLU A 643 -73.35 -120.91 64.56
N LYS A 644 -74.63 -120.95 64.18
CA LYS A 644 -75.17 -120.03 63.17
C LYS A 644 -75.26 -118.60 63.68
N THR A 645 -75.53 -118.42 64.97
CA THR A 645 -75.56 -117.11 65.61
C THR A 645 -74.15 -116.51 65.68
N GLU A 646 -73.14 -117.31 66.03
CA GLU A 646 -71.73 -116.91 65.98
C GLU A 646 -71.28 -116.59 64.54
N LYS A 647 -71.67 -117.41 63.55
CA LYS A 647 -71.37 -117.16 62.13
C LYS A 647 -72.05 -115.89 61.61
N ILE A 648 -73.27 -115.59 62.05
CA ILE A 648 -73.97 -114.32 61.74
C ILE A 648 -73.26 -113.13 62.40
N ALA A 649 -72.88 -113.23 63.68
CA ALA A 649 -72.16 -112.16 64.38
C ALA A 649 -70.80 -111.86 63.72
N ASN A 650 -70.03 -112.90 63.39
CA ASN A 650 -68.77 -112.77 62.65
C ASN A 650 -68.98 -112.14 61.25
N LEU A 651 -70.04 -112.49 60.54
CA LEU A 651 -70.36 -111.88 59.24
C LEU A 651 -70.82 -110.42 59.37
N GLN A 652 -71.54 -110.07 60.43
CA GLN A 652 -71.93 -108.68 60.73
C GLN A 652 -70.72 -107.82 61.12
N GLU A 653 -69.80 -108.34 61.95
CA GLU A 653 -68.54 -107.64 62.26
C GLU A 653 -67.70 -107.47 60.99
N ASN A 654 -67.57 -108.50 60.16
CA ASN A 654 -66.88 -108.40 58.89
C ASN A 654 -67.54 -107.37 57.97
N LEU A 655 -68.87 -107.31 57.89
CA LEU A 655 -69.60 -106.28 57.13
C LEU A 655 -69.24 -104.87 57.65
N VAL A 656 -69.39 -104.62 58.95
CA VAL A 656 -69.07 -103.33 59.59
C VAL A 656 -67.61 -102.94 59.38
N ASN A 657 -66.67 -103.89 59.43
CA ASN A 657 -65.26 -103.63 59.18
C ASN A 657 -64.96 -103.37 57.69
N LYS A 658 -65.71 -103.97 56.75
CA LYS A 658 -65.68 -103.58 55.32
C LYS A 658 -66.32 -102.21 55.08
N GLU A 659 -67.40 -101.87 55.78
CA GLU A 659 -68.04 -100.55 55.70
C GLU A 659 -67.12 -99.43 56.22
N LYS A 660 -66.45 -99.64 57.35
CA LYS A 660 -65.38 -98.75 57.85
C LYS A 660 -64.26 -98.59 56.82
N ALA A 661 -63.80 -99.69 56.22
CA ALA A 661 -62.78 -99.65 55.17
C ALA A 661 -63.26 -98.87 53.93
N ILE A 662 -64.49 -99.07 53.48
CA ILE A 662 -65.10 -98.32 52.36
C ILE A 662 -65.25 -96.84 52.70
N ALA A 663 -65.65 -96.49 53.92
CA ALA A 663 -65.74 -95.10 54.37
C ALA A 663 -64.36 -94.43 54.39
N GLN A 664 -63.32 -95.14 54.86
CA GLN A 664 -61.96 -94.63 54.88
C GLN A 664 -61.35 -94.53 53.46
N MET A 665 -61.65 -95.48 52.57
CA MET A 665 -61.28 -95.39 51.14
C MET A 665 -61.99 -94.22 50.45
N LYS A 666 -63.26 -93.95 50.75
CA LYS A 666 -63.96 -92.75 50.25
C LYS A 666 -63.33 -91.45 50.76
N LYS A 667 -62.88 -91.42 52.02
CA LYS A 667 -62.15 -90.28 52.58
C LYS A 667 -60.82 -90.07 51.87
N THR A 668 -60.01 -91.12 51.66
CA THR A 668 -58.75 -90.99 50.93
C THR A 668 -58.95 -90.64 49.45
N ILE A 669 -60.02 -91.13 48.80
CA ILE A 669 -60.39 -90.70 47.44
C ILE A 669 -60.69 -89.20 47.41
N SER A 670 -61.49 -88.67 48.36
CA SER A 670 -61.77 -87.23 48.44
C SER A 670 -60.52 -86.39 48.74
N GLU A 671 -59.58 -86.91 49.53
CA GLU A 671 -58.26 -86.31 49.78
C GLU A 671 -57.39 -86.31 48.50
N TYR A 672 -57.40 -87.39 47.71
CA TYR A 672 -56.73 -87.45 46.41
C TYR A 672 -57.41 -86.57 45.35
N GLU A 673 -58.73 -86.42 45.36
CA GLU A 673 -59.46 -85.52 44.48
C GLU A 673 -59.17 -84.04 44.80
N SER A 674 -59.13 -83.68 46.10
CA SER A 674 -58.80 -82.31 46.51
C SER A 674 -57.35 -81.94 46.16
N SER A 675 -56.39 -82.83 46.41
CA SER A 675 -54.98 -82.61 46.04
C SER A 675 -54.76 -82.67 44.52
N MET A 676 -55.45 -83.52 43.77
CA MET A 676 -55.47 -83.47 42.30
C MET A 676 -55.98 -82.11 41.80
N ASN A 677 -57.01 -81.53 42.42
CA ASN A 677 -57.56 -80.24 42.00
C ASN A 677 -56.62 -79.08 42.37
N GLN A 678 -55.93 -79.12 43.51
CA GLN A 678 -54.83 -78.19 43.84
C GLN A 678 -53.66 -78.30 42.84
N LEU A 679 -53.31 -79.52 42.41
CA LEU A 679 -52.29 -79.74 41.38
C LEU A 679 -52.71 -79.23 39.99
N LYS A 680 -54.00 -79.35 39.63
CA LYS A 680 -54.54 -78.71 38.41
C LYS A 680 -54.51 -77.19 38.50
N GLU A 681 -54.92 -76.61 39.63
CA GLU A 681 -54.92 -75.16 39.80
C GLU A 681 -53.51 -74.59 39.74
N THR A 682 -52.56 -75.18 40.47
CA THR A 682 -51.13 -74.80 40.39
C THR A 682 -50.55 -74.99 38.99
N LEU A 683 -50.90 -76.05 38.26
CA LEU A 683 -50.54 -76.20 36.85
C LEU A 683 -51.07 -75.05 36.00
N THR A 684 -52.36 -74.71 36.09
CA THR A 684 -52.92 -73.57 35.33
C THR A 684 -52.29 -72.23 35.71
N ASN A 685 -51.80 -72.06 36.94
CA ASN A 685 -51.05 -70.88 37.35
C ASN A 685 -49.64 -70.86 36.72
N ARG A 686 -48.96 -72.01 36.61
CA ARG A 686 -47.70 -72.11 35.85
C ARG A 686 -47.90 -71.90 34.35
N ASP A 687 -49.01 -72.36 33.75
CA ASP A 687 -49.32 -72.09 32.35
C ASP A 687 -49.57 -70.60 32.08
N ARG A 688 -50.26 -69.90 33.01
CA ARG A 688 -50.44 -68.43 32.97
C ARG A 688 -49.09 -67.70 33.10
N GLU A 689 -48.23 -68.14 34.02
CA GLU A 689 -46.90 -67.59 34.25
C GLU A 689 -45.99 -67.77 33.03
N ILE A 690 -45.93 -68.99 32.46
CA ILE A 690 -45.21 -69.29 31.21
C ILE A 690 -45.74 -68.45 30.05
N SER A 691 -47.06 -68.27 29.96
CA SER A 691 -47.67 -67.41 28.93
C SER A 691 -47.33 -65.93 29.10
N SER A 692 -47.18 -65.46 30.34
CA SER A 692 -46.73 -64.09 30.65
C SER A 692 -45.25 -63.91 30.31
N LEU A 693 -44.40 -64.82 30.76
CA LEU A 693 -42.95 -64.81 30.49
C LEU A 693 -42.64 -64.90 29.00
N ARG A 694 -43.41 -65.68 28.22
CA ARG A 694 -43.30 -65.69 26.75
C ARG A 694 -43.63 -64.33 26.14
N ARG A 695 -44.72 -63.67 26.56
CA ARG A 695 -45.06 -62.32 26.07
C ARG A 695 -44.01 -61.27 26.45
N GLN A 696 -43.41 -61.38 27.64
CA GLN A 696 -42.30 -60.51 28.06
C GLN A 696 -41.05 -60.77 27.22
N LEU A 697 -40.74 -62.03 26.91
CA LEU A 697 -39.65 -62.40 26.00
C LEU A 697 -39.90 -61.87 24.57
N ASP A 698 -41.12 -61.99 24.05
CA ASP A 698 -41.52 -61.47 22.73
C ASP A 698 -41.45 -59.93 22.67
N ALA A 699 -41.78 -59.24 23.77
CA ALA A 699 -41.63 -57.80 23.89
C ALA A 699 -40.15 -57.38 23.91
N ALA A 700 -39.34 -58.02 24.76
CA ALA A 700 -37.91 -57.74 24.86
C ALA A 700 -37.16 -57.99 23.53
N HIS A 701 -37.58 -58.98 22.72
CA HIS A 701 -37.02 -59.18 21.37
C HIS A 701 -37.38 -58.03 20.42
N LYS A 702 -38.59 -57.48 20.49
CA LYS A 702 -38.98 -56.32 19.67
C LYS A 702 -38.24 -55.06 20.09
N GLU A 703 -38.11 -54.82 21.39
CA GLU A 703 -37.29 -53.73 21.93
C GLU A 703 -35.82 -53.87 21.49
N LEU A 704 -35.27 -55.09 21.50
CA LEU A 704 -33.91 -55.36 21.00
C LEU A 704 -33.78 -55.10 19.49
N ASP A 705 -34.76 -55.51 18.68
CA ASP A 705 -34.81 -55.25 17.24
C ASP A 705 -34.93 -53.74 16.92
N GLU A 706 -35.70 -53.00 17.71
CA GLU A 706 -35.91 -51.55 17.56
C GLU A 706 -34.67 -50.76 18.00
N VAL A 707 -34.03 -51.15 19.11
CA VAL A 707 -32.72 -50.64 19.52
C VAL A 707 -31.64 -50.99 18.49
N GLY A 708 -31.69 -52.18 17.88
CA GLY A 708 -30.79 -52.58 16.80
C GLY A 708 -30.92 -51.68 15.57
N LYS A 709 -32.15 -51.43 15.11
CA LYS A 709 -32.44 -50.50 14.00
C LYS A 709 -32.01 -49.08 14.32
N SER A 710 -32.33 -48.59 15.52
CA SER A 710 -31.95 -47.26 16.01
C SER A 710 -30.42 -47.08 16.00
N LYS A 711 -29.69 -48.05 16.57
CA LYS A 711 -28.22 -48.11 16.55
C LYS A 711 -27.66 -48.08 15.13
N GLU A 712 -28.25 -48.81 14.18
CA GLU A 712 -27.76 -48.83 12.80
C GLU A 712 -28.04 -47.51 12.04
N VAL A 713 -29.16 -46.82 12.34
CA VAL A 713 -29.43 -45.46 11.86
C VAL A 713 -28.38 -44.49 12.40
N SER A 714 -28.16 -44.46 13.72
CA SER A 714 -27.13 -43.61 14.33
C SER A 714 -25.71 -43.94 13.86
N PHE A 715 -25.42 -45.20 13.51
CA PHE A 715 -24.12 -45.57 12.95
C PHE A 715 -23.93 -45.06 11.51
N LYS A 716 -24.99 -45.08 10.69
CA LYS A 716 -24.97 -44.50 9.34
C LYS A 716 -24.86 -42.98 9.38
N GLU A 717 -25.53 -42.33 10.32
CA GLU A 717 -25.46 -40.88 10.54
C GLU A 717 -24.08 -40.46 11.07
N ASN A 718 -23.52 -41.16 12.07
CA ASN A 718 -22.17 -40.92 12.57
C ASN A 718 -21.12 -41.11 11.46
N ARG A 719 -21.24 -42.17 10.64
CA ARG A 719 -20.36 -42.37 9.48
C ARG A 719 -20.49 -41.23 8.46
N ARG A 720 -21.71 -40.80 8.14
CA ARG A 720 -21.92 -39.62 7.29
C ARG A 720 -21.24 -38.38 7.88
N LEU A 721 -21.39 -38.13 9.17
CA LEU A 721 -20.74 -36.99 9.84
C LEU A 721 -19.20 -37.12 9.81
N GLN A 722 -18.63 -38.33 9.84
CA GLN A 722 -17.20 -38.54 9.58
C GLN A 722 -16.81 -38.25 8.13
N ASP A 723 -17.60 -38.69 7.15
CA ASP A 723 -17.34 -38.46 5.72
C ASP A 723 -17.49 -36.96 5.36
N ASP A 724 -18.48 -36.27 5.94
CA ASP A 724 -18.71 -34.82 5.84
C ASP A 724 -17.55 -34.05 6.52
N LEU A 725 -17.12 -34.44 7.74
CA LEU A 725 -15.97 -33.85 8.44
C LEU A 725 -14.65 -34.06 7.69
N ALA A 726 -14.42 -35.25 7.13
CA ALA A 726 -13.24 -35.57 6.32
C ALA A 726 -13.26 -34.87 4.95
N THR A 727 -14.40 -34.33 4.53
CA THR A 727 -14.53 -33.47 3.34
C THR A 727 -14.24 -32.02 3.70
N MET A 728 -14.90 -31.48 4.73
CA MET A 728 -14.57 -30.17 5.32
C MET A 728 -13.08 -30.04 5.68
N ALA A 729 -12.42 -31.11 6.17
CA ALA A 729 -11.00 -31.10 6.50
C ALA A 729 -10.09 -30.96 5.26
N ARG A 730 -10.48 -31.58 4.12
CA ARG A 730 -9.76 -31.45 2.85
C ARG A 730 -10.00 -30.08 2.21
N GLU A 731 -11.25 -29.61 2.21
CA GLU A 731 -11.62 -28.28 1.71
C GLU A 731 -10.90 -27.16 2.49
N ASN A 732 -10.79 -27.26 3.82
CA ASN A 732 -9.98 -26.32 4.61
C ASN A 732 -8.48 -26.40 4.29
N GLN A 733 -7.93 -27.57 3.96
CA GLN A 733 -6.53 -27.70 3.52
C GLN A 733 -6.33 -27.09 2.13
N GLU A 734 -7.25 -27.30 1.20
CA GLU A 734 -7.22 -26.76 -0.16
C GLU A 734 -7.35 -25.23 -0.15
N ILE A 735 -8.31 -24.68 0.61
CA ILE A 735 -8.46 -23.23 0.85
C ILE A 735 -7.21 -22.64 1.55
N SER A 736 -6.56 -23.39 2.45
CA SER A 736 -5.30 -22.93 3.09
C SER A 736 -4.16 -22.84 2.08
N LEU A 737 -4.06 -23.79 1.13
CA LEU A 737 -3.05 -23.77 0.06
C LEU A 737 -3.35 -22.66 -0.97
N GLU A 738 -4.61 -22.43 -1.33
CA GLU A 738 -5.01 -21.29 -2.16
C GLU A 738 -4.70 -19.95 -1.48
N LEU A 739 -4.91 -19.85 -0.16
CA LEU A 739 -4.56 -18.66 0.64
C LEU A 739 -3.04 -18.46 0.70
N GLU A 740 -2.24 -19.50 0.90
CA GLU A 740 -0.77 -19.42 0.84
C GLU A 740 -0.28 -18.99 -0.56
N ALA A 741 -0.87 -19.52 -1.64
CA ALA A 741 -0.56 -19.12 -3.01
C ALA A 741 -0.91 -17.64 -3.27
N ALA A 742 -2.11 -17.19 -2.87
CA ALA A 742 -2.53 -15.79 -2.99
C ALA A 742 -1.65 -14.84 -2.14
N VAL A 743 -1.16 -15.29 -0.98
CA VAL A 743 -0.17 -14.55 -0.19
C VAL A 743 1.18 -14.49 -0.91
N GLN A 744 1.65 -15.58 -1.53
CA GLN A 744 2.89 -15.56 -2.32
C GLN A 744 2.79 -14.64 -3.54
N GLU A 745 1.70 -14.69 -4.32
CA GLU A 745 1.47 -13.76 -5.44
C GLU A 745 1.44 -12.30 -4.98
N LYS A 746 0.80 -12.01 -3.84
CA LYS A 746 0.77 -10.67 -3.24
C LYS A 746 2.17 -10.17 -2.85
N GLU A 747 3.02 -11.00 -2.24
CA GLU A 747 4.37 -10.60 -1.87
C GLU A 747 5.31 -10.51 -3.11
N GLU A 748 5.09 -11.33 -4.14
CA GLU A 748 5.72 -11.15 -5.46
C GLU A 748 5.31 -9.81 -6.09
N MET A 749 4.02 -9.48 -6.10
CA MET A 749 3.53 -8.22 -6.68
C MET A 749 4.02 -7.00 -5.91
N LYS A 750 4.15 -7.08 -4.57
CA LYS A 750 4.86 -6.08 -3.76
C LYS A 750 6.33 -5.95 -4.17
N SER A 751 7.05 -7.06 -4.38
CA SER A 751 8.45 -7.04 -4.84
C SER A 751 8.58 -6.36 -6.21
N ARG A 752 7.69 -6.70 -7.16
CA ARG A 752 7.62 -6.04 -8.48
C ARG A 752 7.33 -4.54 -8.36
N VAL A 753 6.39 -4.13 -7.49
CA VAL A 753 6.09 -2.71 -7.20
C VAL A 753 7.29 -2.00 -6.57
N HIS A 754 8.00 -2.62 -5.62
CA HIS A 754 9.21 -2.05 -5.03
C HIS A 754 10.31 -1.83 -6.07
N ASN A 755 10.52 -2.80 -6.97
CA ASN A 755 11.46 -2.66 -8.09
C ASN A 755 11.08 -1.49 -9.00
N TYR A 756 9.80 -1.34 -9.35
CA TYR A 756 9.32 -0.18 -10.12
C TYR A 756 9.53 1.15 -9.39
N ILE A 757 9.32 1.21 -8.07
CA ILE A 757 9.61 2.40 -7.25
C ILE A 757 11.12 2.74 -7.32
N THR A 758 12.01 1.75 -7.17
CA THR A 758 13.46 2.00 -7.25
C THR A 758 13.91 2.47 -8.64
N GLU A 759 13.30 1.95 -9.71
CA GLU A 759 13.54 2.45 -11.06
C GLU A 759 13.02 3.87 -11.26
N VAL A 760 11.81 4.19 -10.80
CA VAL A 760 11.26 5.56 -10.83
C VAL A 760 12.19 6.53 -10.13
N SER A 761 12.64 6.24 -8.90
CA SER A 761 13.58 7.12 -8.19
C SER A 761 14.97 7.19 -8.83
N ARG A 762 15.40 6.17 -9.58
CA ARG A 762 16.60 6.24 -10.44
C ARG A 762 16.41 7.20 -11.62
N TRP A 763 15.22 7.20 -12.24
CA TRP A 763 14.87 8.14 -13.31
C TRP A 763 14.66 9.57 -12.79
N GLU A 764 14.00 9.76 -11.65
CA GLU A 764 13.87 11.06 -10.98
C GLU A 764 15.25 11.67 -10.66
N SER A 765 16.16 10.87 -10.10
CA SER A 765 17.54 11.30 -9.82
C SER A 765 18.31 11.68 -11.09
N LEU A 766 18.11 10.94 -12.19
CA LEU A 766 18.74 11.25 -13.49
C LEU A 766 18.13 12.50 -14.13
N MET A 767 16.81 12.71 -14.02
CA MET A 767 16.13 13.90 -14.50
C MET A 767 16.58 15.15 -13.73
N ALA A 768 16.65 15.09 -12.40
CA ALA A 768 17.17 16.18 -11.58
C ALA A 768 18.64 16.52 -11.91
N ALA A 769 19.47 15.51 -12.19
CA ALA A 769 20.84 15.74 -12.67
C ALA A 769 20.88 16.43 -14.04
N LYS A 770 20.00 16.05 -14.98
CA LYS A 770 19.91 16.66 -16.32
C LYS A 770 19.28 18.05 -16.31
N GLU A 771 18.32 18.30 -15.44
CA GLU A 771 17.76 19.63 -15.21
C GLU A 771 18.81 20.57 -14.61
N LYS A 772 19.63 20.08 -13.67
CA LYS A 772 20.81 20.82 -13.19
C LYS A 772 21.85 21.07 -14.28
N GLU A 773 22.20 20.08 -15.09
CA GLU A 773 23.11 20.29 -16.23
C GLU A 773 22.58 21.36 -17.21
N ASN A 774 21.26 21.37 -17.47
CA ASN A 774 20.62 22.39 -18.29
C ASN A 774 20.67 23.78 -17.63
N GLN A 775 20.44 23.90 -16.31
CA GLN A 775 20.56 25.16 -15.59
C GLN A 775 22.02 25.66 -15.60
N ASP A 776 22.99 24.81 -15.26
CA ASP A 776 24.42 25.10 -15.33
C ASP A 776 24.85 25.57 -16.74
N LEU A 777 24.20 25.07 -17.80
CA LEU A 777 24.45 25.46 -19.19
C LEU A 777 23.76 26.79 -19.53
N LEU A 778 22.54 27.02 -19.04
CA LEU A 778 21.78 28.25 -19.26
C LEU A 778 22.42 29.45 -18.53
N ASP A 779 22.94 29.23 -17.32
CA ASP A 779 23.75 30.21 -16.57
C ASP A 779 25.05 30.55 -17.32
N ARG A 780 25.69 29.57 -17.98
CA ARG A 780 26.84 29.81 -18.87
C ARG A 780 26.46 30.62 -20.10
N PHE A 781 25.30 30.35 -20.71
CA PHE A 781 24.80 31.16 -21.83
C PHE A 781 24.50 32.60 -21.40
N GLN A 782 23.89 32.82 -20.23
CA GLN A 782 23.71 34.16 -19.67
C GLN A 782 25.05 34.86 -19.41
N MET A 783 26.02 34.20 -18.77
CA MET A 783 27.36 34.77 -18.58
C MET A 783 28.08 35.10 -19.89
N LEU A 784 27.88 34.32 -20.96
CA LEU A 784 28.45 34.60 -22.28
C LEU A 784 27.70 35.74 -22.99
N HIS A 785 26.37 35.83 -22.83
CA HIS A 785 25.56 36.92 -23.37
C HIS A 785 25.90 38.26 -22.73
N ASN A 786 25.93 38.34 -21.39
CA ASN A 786 26.31 39.55 -20.66
C ASN A 786 27.74 39.99 -21.04
N ARG A 787 28.65 39.04 -21.25
CA ARG A 787 30.02 39.34 -21.75
C ARG A 787 30.03 39.86 -23.19
N ALA A 788 29.09 39.43 -24.04
CA ALA A 788 28.95 39.97 -25.38
C ALA A 788 28.41 41.41 -25.35
N GLU A 789 27.39 41.68 -24.53
CA GLU A 789 26.89 43.04 -24.28
C GLU A 789 27.99 43.96 -23.71
N ASP A 790 28.77 43.46 -22.75
CA ASP A 790 29.97 44.14 -22.21
C ASP A 790 30.99 44.52 -23.32
N TRP A 791 31.10 43.74 -24.39
CA TRP A 791 31.99 44.04 -25.52
C TRP A 791 31.34 44.94 -26.57
N GLU A 792 30.04 44.81 -26.80
CA GLU A 792 29.24 45.68 -27.67
C GLU A 792 29.19 47.12 -27.12
N VAL A 793 28.98 47.29 -25.82
CA VAL A 793 29.07 48.59 -25.14
C VAL A 793 30.48 49.19 -25.25
N LYS A 794 31.54 48.39 -25.11
CA LYS A 794 32.93 48.85 -25.31
C LYS A 794 33.22 49.22 -26.77
N ALA A 795 32.65 48.49 -27.74
CA ALA A 795 32.77 48.82 -29.16
C ALA A 795 32.09 50.16 -29.46
N HIS A 796 30.84 50.36 -29.02
CA HIS A 796 30.14 51.64 -29.19
C HIS A 796 30.80 52.80 -28.44
N GLN A 797 31.41 52.57 -27.27
CA GLN A 797 32.24 53.58 -26.61
C GLN A 797 33.45 53.96 -27.49
N ALA A 798 34.18 52.99 -28.02
CA ALA A 798 35.32 53.23 -28.90
C ALA A 798 34.92 53.90 -30.24
N GLU A 799 33.74 53.59 -30.79
CA GLU A 799 33.16 54.27 -31.95
C GLU A 799 32.79 55.73 -31.66
N GLY A 800 32.30 56.00 -30.44
CA GLY A 800 32.03 57.35 -29.93
C GLY A 800 33.31 58.16 -29.75
N GLU A 801 34.33 57.60 -29.09
CA GLU A 801 35.65 58.20 -28.91
C GLU A 801 36.34 58.46 -30.27
N SER A 802 36.33 57.47 -31.17
CA SER A 802 36.81 57.60 -32.54
C SER A 802 36.07 58.68 -33.33
N SER A 803 34.76 58.83 -33.12
CA SER A 803 33.96 59.90 -33.73
C SER A 803 34.27 61.27 -33.16
N SER A 804 34.58 61.41 -31.86
CA SER A 804 35.06 62.66 -31.26
C SER A 804 36.40 63.06 -31.86
N VAL A 805 37.39 62.17 -31.83
CA VAL A 805 38.73 62.40 -32.40
C VAL A 805 38.65 62.73 -33.89
N ARG A 806 37.75 62.10 -34.65
CA ARG A 806 37.50 62.42 -36.06
C ARG A 806 36.90 63.81 -36.26
N LEU A 807 36.02 64.28 -35.36
CA LEU A 807 35.49 65.65 -35.40
C LEU A 807 36.54 66.69 -35.01
N GLU A 808 37.35 66.40 -33.99
CA GLU A 808 38.51 67.23 -33.58
C GLU A 808 39.52 67.36 -34.72
N LEU A 809 39.89 66.25 -35.38
CA LEU A 809 40.77 66.25 -36.56
C LEU A 809 40.18 67.03 -37.75
N LEU A 810 38.86 67.05 -37.92
CA LEU A 810 38.18 67.87 -38.93
C LEU A 810 38.24 69.36 -38.58
N SER A 811 38.02 69.73 -37.30
CA SER A 811 38.21 71.12 -36.82
C SER A 811 39.63 71.59 -37.11
N ILE A 812 40.62 70.80 -36.68
CA ILE A 812 42.05 71.11 -36.86
C ILE A 812 42.42 71.20 -38.34
N ASP A 813 41.82 70.40 -39.25
CA ASP A 813 42.04 70.59 -40.69
C ASP A 813 41.37 71.86 -41.25
N THR A 814 40.19 72.25 -40.75
CA THR A 814 39.58 73.54 -41.14
C THR A 814 40.39 74.73 -40.66
N GLU A 815 40.86 74.72 -39.41
CA GLU A 815 41.77 75.72 -38.85
C GLU A 815 43.08 75.76 -39.65
N ARG A 816 43.69 74.60 -39.92
CA ARG A 816 44.89 74.47 -40.76
C ARG A 816 44.67 74.93 -42.20
N ARG A 817 43.46 74.83 -42.74
CA ARG A 817 43.09 75.36 -44.07
C ARG A 817 43.01 76.88 -44.03
N HIS A 818 42.32 77.47 -43.06
CA HIS A 818 42.27 78.92 -42.88
C HIS A 818 43.64 79.55 -42.57
N LEU A 819 44.51 78.85 -41.83
CA LEU A 819 45.89 79.28 -41.63
C LEU A 819 46.72 79.22 -42.92
N ARG A 820 46.55 78.20 -43.77
CA ARG A 820 47.15 78.15 -45.11
C ARG A 820 46.64 79.29 -46.00
N GLU A 821 45.33 79.50 -46.05
CA GLU A 821 44.70 80.61 -46.78
C GLU A 821 45.22 81.97 -46.31
N ARG A 822 45.43 82.16 -44.99
CA ARG A 822 46.02 83.40 -44.46
C ARG A 822 47.50 83.54 -44.79
N VAL A 823 48.28 82.47 -44.80
CA VAL A 823 49.69 82.48 -45.25
C VAL A 823 49.76 82.81 -46.74
N GLU A 824 48.96 82.18 -47.59
CA GLU A 824 48.91 82.50 -49.03
C GLU A 824 48.50 83.96 -49.31
N LEU A 825 47.64 84.55 -48.47
CA LEU A 825 47.30 85.98 -48.55
C LEU A 825 48.49 86.86 -48.13
N LEU A 826 49.17 86.52 -47.03
CA LEU A 826 50.38 87.24 -46.59
C LEU A 826 51.54 87.11 -47.61
N GLU A 827 51.69 85.96 -48.27
CA GLU A 827 52.66 85.76 -49.34
C GLU A 827 52.32 86.61 -50.57
N LYS A 828 51.03 86.81 -50.90
CA LYS A 828 50.59 87.74 -51.95
C LYS A 828 50.84 89.19 -51.55
N GLU A 829 50.49 89.60 -50.33
CA GLU A 829 50.81 90.92 -49.76
C GLU A 829 52.33 91.21 -49.83
N ILE A 830 53.16 90.24 -49.45
CA ILE A 830 54.63 90.32 -49.53
C ILE A 830 55.10 90.41 -51.00
N GLN A 831 54.54 89.61 -51.92
CA GLN A 831 54.93 89.66 -53.33
C GLN A 831 54.53 90.99 -53.99
N GLU A 832 53.38 91.57 -53.61
CA GLU A 832 52.98 92.91 -54.05
C GLU A 832 53.93 93.99 -53.50
N HIS A 833 54.35 93.89 -52.24
CA HIS A 833 55.38 94.76 -51.67
C HIS A 833 56.75 94.59 -52.36
N ILE A 834 57.15 93.37 -52.71
CA ILE A 834 58.38 93.09 -53.47
C ILE A 834 58.28 93.70 -54.88
N ASN A 835 57.14 93.58 -55.56
CA ASN A 835 56.91 94.17 -56.88
C ASN A 835 56.96 95.71 -56.81
N ALA A 836 56.37 96.31 -55.78
CA ALA A 836 56.47 97.74 -55.51
C ALA A 836 57.92 98.17 -55.21
N HIS A 837 58.68 97.38 -54.45
CA HIS A 837 60.10 97.64 -54.19
C HIS A 837 60.91 97.66 -55.48
N HIS A 838 60.76 96.66 -56.35
CA HIS A 838 61.43 96.64 -57.66
C HIS A 838 61.04 97.83 -58.55
N ALA A 839 59.78 98.30 -58.46
CA ALA A 839 59.33 99.50 -59.16
C ALA A 839 60.01 100.77 -58.60
N TYR A 840 60.15 100.90 -57.27
CA TYR A 840 60.88 102.00 -56.65
C TYR A 840 62.38 101.93 -56.94
N GLU A 841 63.02 100.76 -56.90
CA GLU A 841 64.43 100.57 -57.29
C GLU A 841 64.66 100.92 -58.77
N SER A 842 63.70 100.62 -59.64
CA SER A 842 63.74 101.01 -61.05
C SER A 842 63.61 102.53 -61.22
N GLN A 843 62.74 103.18 -60.45
CA GLN A 843 62.62 104.64 -60.43
C GLN A 843 63.89 105.30 -59.87
N ILE A 844 64.43 104.82 -58.75
CA ILE A 844 65.70 105.27 -58.16
C ILE A 844 66.85 105.08 -59.15
N SER A 845 66.93 103.94 -59.84
CA SER A 845 67.93 103.68 -60.88
C SER A 845 67.79 104.60 -62.09
N SER A 846 66.56 104.98 -62.46
CA SER A 846 66.29 105.96 -63.51
C SER A 846 66.68 107.37 -63.07
N MET A 847 66.33 107.77 -61.85
CA MET A 847 66.71 109.05 -61.25
C MET A 847 68.22 109.15 -61.05
N ALA A 848 68.92 108.10 -60.63
CA ALA A 848 70.37 108.06 -60.52
C ALA A 848 71.05 108.25 -61.89
N LYS A 849 70.52 107.63 -62.96
CA LYS A 849 70.98 107.86 -64.34
C LYS A 849 70.68 109.28 -64.83
N ALA A 850 69.56 109.88 -64.40
CA ALA A 850 69.23 111.27 -64.73
C ALA A 850 70.13 112.26 -63.96
N MET A 851 70.39 112.03 -62.68
CA MET A 851 71.35 112.81 -61.87
C MET A 851 72.75 112.69 -62.45
N SER A 852 73.25 111.48 -62.75
CA SER A 852 74.56 111.27 -63.37
C SER A 852 74.70 112.02 -64.70
N ARG A 853 73.67 112.08 -65.54
CA ARG A 853 73.67 112.90 -66.77
C ARG A 853 73.67 114.41 -66.48
N LEU A 854 72.97 114.85 -65.44
CA LEU A 854 72.98 116.25 -65.00
C LEU A 854 74.30 116.64 -64.34
N GLU A 855 75.01 115.70 -63.71
CA GLU A 855 76.37 115.86 -63.19
C GLU A 855 77.41 115.88 -64.32
N GLU A 856 77.24 115.05 -65.36
CA GLU A 856 78.05 115.08 -66.58
C GLU A 856 77.85 116.39 -67.36
N GLU A 857 76.59 116.82 -67.55
CA GLU A 857 76.26 118.12 -68.16
C GLU A 857 76.79 119.28 -67.30
N LEU A 858 76.63 119.24 -65.97
CA LEU A 858 77.18 120.26 -65.08
C LEU A 858 78.71 120.32 -65.19
N ARG A 859 79.40 119.19 -65.25
CA ARG A 859 80.85 119.15 -65.51
C ARG A 859 81.20 119.74 -66.87
N HIS A 860 80.47 119.40 -67.93
CA HIS A 860 80.68 120.02 -69.25
C HIS A 860 80.44 121.53 -69.23
N GLN A 861 79.47 122.03 -68.48
CA GLN A 861 79.26 123.47 -68.28
C GLN A 861 80.35 124.11 -67.39
N GLU A 862 80.92 123.39 -66.42
CA GLU A 862 82.06 123.84 -65.62
C GLU A 862 83.37 123.85 -66.42
N ASP A 863 83.63 122.82 -67.24
CA ASP A 863 84.76 122.73 -68.17
C ASP A 863 84.66 123.81 -69.26
N ALA A 864 83.47 124.00 -69.85
CA ALA A 864 83.23 125.08 -70.82
C ALA A 864 83.36 126.47 -70.19
N LYS A 865 82.89 126.66 -68.96
CA LYS A 865 83.10 127.88 -68.17
C LYS A 865 84.59 128.10 -67.85
N ALA A 866 85.36 127.05 -67.56
CA ALA A 866 86.79 127.12 -67.33
C ALA A 866 87.54 127.49 -68.63
N ALA A 867 87.14 126.92 -69.77
CA ALA A 867 87.64 127.30 -71.09
C ALA A 867 87.33 128.77 -71.40
N VAL A 868 86.08 129.22 -71.22
CA VAL A 868 85.69 130.64 -71.41
C VAL A 868 86.40 131.57 -70.43
N LEU A 869 86.74 131.14 -69.21
CA LEU A 869 87.55 131.91 -68.28
C LEU A 869 89.03 131.99 -68.70
N ASN A 870 89.57 130.97 -69.37
CA ASN A 870 90.89 130.99 -69.99
C ASN A 870 90.91 131.85 -71.27
N ASP A 871 89.83 131.83 -72.06
CA ASP A 871 89.64 132.75 -73.19
C ASP A 871 89.52 134.20 -72.68
N LEU A 872 88.78 134.43 -71.59
CA LEU A 872 88.71 135.75 -70.95
C LEU A 872 90.06 136.19 -70.36
N SER A 873 90.89 135.27 -69.84
CA SER A 873 92.22 135.60 -69.31
C SER A 873 93.21 135.92 -70.42
N SER A 874 93.20 135.17 -71.53
CA SER A 874 94.02 135.45 -72.71
C SER A 874 93.54 136.69 -73.48
N LEU A 875 92.24 136.98 -73.50
CA LEU A 875 91.70 138.28 -73.94
C LEU A 875 92.14 139.44 -73.04
N ARG A 876 92.20 139.24 -71.71
CA ARG A 876 92.76 140.26 -70.79
C ARG A 876 94.25 140.49 -71.03
N GLU A 877 95.04 139.43 -71.25
CA GLU A 877 96.43 139.58 -71.69
C GLU A 877 96.54 140.30 -73.04
N LEU A 878 95.66 140.00 -73.99
CA LEU A 878 95.63 140.66 -75.30
C LEU A 878 95.28 142.14 -75.15
N CYS A 879 94.32 142.50 -74.30
CA CYS A 879 94.02 143.90 -73.97
C CYS A 879 95.23 144.60 -73.34
N ILE A 880 95.95 143.98 -72.40
CA ILE A 880 97.18 144.54 -71.82
C ILE A 880 98.27 144.75 -72.89
N LYS A 881 98.41 143.80 -73.83
CA LYS A 881 99.32 143.90 -75.00
C LYS A 881 98.87 144.99 -75.99
N LEU A 882 97.57 145.19 -76.16
CA LEU A 882 97.00 146.24 -77.03
C LEU A 882 97.08 147.64 -76.41
N ASP A 883 96.81 147.80 -75.11
CA ASP A 883 96.95 149.08 -74.41
C ASP A 883 98.42 149.51 -74.30
N SER A 884 99.34 148.60 -73.96
CA SER A 884 100.78 148.92 -74.01
C SER A 884 101.27 149.21 -75.44
N GLY A 885 100.74 148.52 -76.45
CA GLY A 885 100.96 148.87 -77.86
C GLY A 885 100.39 150.24 -78.24
N LYS A 886 99.21 150.60 -77.75
CA LYS A 886 98.55 151.90 -77.93
C LYS A 886 99.36 153.03 -77.29
N ASP A 887 99.92 152.81 -76.10
CA ASP A 887 100.75 153.80 -75.41
C ASP A 887 102.07 154.04 -76.16
N ILE A 888 102.70 152.97 -76.69
CA ILE A 888 103.87 153.07 -77.58
C ILE A 888 103.52 153.84 -78.87
N MET A 889 102.39 153.52 -79.52
CA MET A 889 101.92 154.23 -80.72
C MET A 889 101.58 155.69 -80.42
N THR A 890 101.10 156.01 -79.21
CA THR A 890 100.80 157.38 -78.76
C THR A 890 102.10 158.17 -78.52
N GLN A 891 103.14 157.54 -77.96
CA GLN A 891 104.48 158.16 -77.88
C GLN A 891 105.07 158.43 -79.28
N GLN A 892 104.91 157.49 -80.24
CA GLN A 892 105.36 157.68 -81.62
C GLN A 892 104.57 158.79 -82.35
N LEU A 893 103.25 158.87 -82.14
CA LEU A 893 102.42 159.95 -82.68
C LEU A 893 102.86 161.32 -82.16
N ASN A 894 103.16 161.41 -80.85
CA ASN A 894 103.64 162.65 -80.24
C ASN A 894 105.03 163.06 -80.75
N SER A 895 105.94 162.13 -81.03
CA SER A 895 107.23 162.46 -81.65
C SER A 895 107.07 162.92 -83.10
N LYS A 896 106.14 162.32 -83.87
CA LYS A 896 105.84 162.74 -85.24
C LYS A 896 105.09 164.07 -85.33
N ASN A 897 104.26 164.44 -84.36
CA ASN A 897 103.73 165.81 -84.25
C ASN A 897 104.86 166.83 -84.04
N LEU A 898 105.83 166.53 -83.16
CA LEU A 898 107.01 167.39 -82.93
C LEU A 898 107.94 167.52 -84.14
N GLU A 899 108.02 166.50 -85.00
CA GLU A 899 108.68 166.61 -86.31
C GLU A 899 107.85 167.47 -87.28
N LEU A 900 106.53 167.29 -87.31
CA LEU A 900 105.62 167.99 -88.23
C LEU A 900 105.56 169.50 -87.93
N GLU A 901 105.55 169.90 -86.65
CA GLU A 901 105.64 171.32 -86.24
C GLU A 901 106.94 171.99 -86.74
N ARG A 902 108.07 171.27 -86.74
CA ARG A 902 109.35 171.77 -87.30
C ARG A 902 109.26 171.96 -88.81
N VAL A 903 108.74 170.97 -89.53
CA VAL A 903 108.59 171.03 -91.00
C VAL A 903 107.62 172.14 -91.42
N VAL A 904 106.58 172.43 -90.64
CA VAL A 904 105.69 173.58 -90.87
C VAL A 904 106.45 174.90 -90.77
N ALA A 905 107.29 175.10 -89.75
CA ALA A 905 108.09 176.32 -89.60
C ALA A 905 109.13 176.49 -90.73
N GLU A 906 109.76 175.41 -91.18
CA GLU A 906 110.65 175.44 -92.36
C GLU A 906 109.89 175.83 -93.64
N LEU A 907 108.67 175.34 -93.81
CA LEU A 907 107.83 175.61 -94.97
C LEU A 907 107.29 177.06 -94.99
N GLU A 908 107.10 177.70 -93.83
CA GLU A 908 106.78 179.13 -93.74
C GLU A 908 107.97 180.02 -94.13
N ASN A 909 109.19 179.66 -93.74
CA ASN A 909 110.40 180.36 -94.20
C ASN A 909 110.53 180.31 -95.74
N VAL A 910 110.40 179.12 -96.35
CA VAL A 910 110.49 178.94 -97.81
C VAL A 910 109.38 179.70 -98.57
N LYS A 911 108.16 179.80 -97.99
CA LYS A 911 107.10 180.66 -98.57
C LYS A 911 107.51 182.14 -98.63
N SER A 912 108.22 182.64 -97.61
CA SER A 912 108.63 184.05 -97.56
C SER A 912 109.65 184.43 -98.65
N GLU A 913 110.62 183.55 -98.95
CA GLU A 913 111.53 183.73 -100.08
C GLU A 913 110.79 183.69 -101.42
N ALA A 914 109.84 182.76 -101.59
CA ALA A 914 109.06 182.62 -102.81
C ALA A 914 108.18 183.85 -103.13
N GLU A 915 107.68 184.57 -102.12
CA GLU A 915 107.00 185.85 -102.31
C GLU A 915 107.94 186.97 -102.78
N LEU A 916 109.17 186.98 -102.27
CA LEU A 916 110.18 187.99 -102.59
C LEU A 916 110.66 187.85 -104.05
N LEU A 917 110.90 186.61 -104.49
CA LEU A 917 111.22 186.27 -105.89
C LEU A 917 110.06 186.59 -106.84
N LYS A 918 108.80 186.35 -106.44
CA LYS A 918 107.61 186.75 -107.25
C LYS A 918 107.55 188.25 -107.53
N LYS A 919 107.97 189.10 -106.59
CA LYS A 919 107.98 190.56 -106.77
C LYS A 919 108.99 190.99 -107.84
N GLN A 920 110.20 190.43 -107.85
CA GLN A 920 111.19 190.69 -108.91
C GLN A 920 110.70 190.24 -110.31
N LEU A 921 110.07 189.06 -110.39
CA LEU A 921 109.51 188.57 -111.67
C LEU A 921 108.40 189.47 -112.24
N SER A 922 107.69 190.22 -111.38
CA SER A 922 106.61 191.12 -111.79
C SER A 922 107.09 192.44 -112.41
N SER A 923 108.29 192.91 -112.03
CA SER A 923 108.95 194.07 -112.64
C SER A 923 109.51 193.74 -114.02
N GLU A 924 110.17 192.59 -114.19
CA GLU A 924 110.69 192.12 -115.50
C GLU A 924 109.57 191.94 -116.54
N ARG A 925 108.37 191.57 -116.10
CA ARG A 925 107.20 191.47 -117.00
C ARG A 925 106.67 192.83 -117.49
N HIS A 926 106.98 193.94 -116.80
CA HIS A 926 106.59 195.28 -117.24
C HIS A 926 107.60 195.89 -118.22
N THR A 927 108.90 195.63 -118.06
CA THR A 927 109.93 196.11 -119.00
C THR A 927 109.77 195.46 -120.39
N ILE A 928 109.54 194.15 -120.45
CA ILE A 928 109.27 193.40 -121.69
C ILE A 928 108.08 194.00 -122.46
N LYS A 929 106.96 194.23 -121.76
CA LYS A 929 105.69 194.69 -122.37
C LYS A 929 105.80 196.07 -123.05
N ASN A 930 106.71 196.92 -122.59
CA ASN A 930 106.97 198.22 -123.22
C ASN A 930 107.75 198.08 -124.55
N LEU A 931 108.61 197.07 -124.68
CA LEU A 931 109.38 196.81 -125.91
C LEU A 931 108.49 196.20 -127.02
N GLU A 932 107.55 195.35 -126.66
CA GLU A 932 106.59 194.73 -127.60
C GLU A 932 105.74 195.78 -128.35
N SER A 933 105.31 196.84 -127.65
CA SER A 933 104.51 197.94 -128.21
C SER A 933 105.27 198.76 -129.26
N LEU A 934 106.56 199.01 -129.03
CA LEU A 934 107.45 199.70 -129.98
C LEU A 934 107.74 198.86 -131.23
N LEU A 935 107.76 197.53 -131.11
CA LEU A 935 107.93 196.62 -132.26
C LEU A 935 106.66 196.52 -133.13
N ALA A 936 105.48 196.55 -132.51
CA ALA A 936 104.20 196.54 -133.25
C ALA A 936 104.04 197.80 -134.11
N THR A 937 104.19 198.98 -133.49
CA THR A 937 103.98 200.28 -134.15
C THR A 937 104.98 200.62 -135.27
N ASN A 938 106.08 199.87 -135.40
CA ASN A 938 107.02 200.02 -136.52
C ASN A 938 106.60 199.16 -137.74
N ARG A 939 106.12 197.94 -137.51
CA ARG A 939 105.67 197.01 -138.58
C ARG A 939 104.51 197.55 -139.41
N ASP A 940 103.56 198.23 -138.77
CA ASP A 940 102.42 198.85 -139.47
C ASP A 940 102.85 199.93 -140.48
N LYS A 941 104.00 200.59 -140.26
CA LYS A 941 104.53 201.61 -141.18
C LYS A 941 105.19 201.00 -142.42
N GLU A 942 105.92 199.91 -142.27
CA GLU A 942 106.48 199.17 -143.42
C GLU A 942 105.37 198.62 -144.32
N PHE A 943 104.29 198.09 -143.73
CA PHE A 943 103.18 197.50 -144.47
C PHE A 943 102.47 198.51 -145.40
N HIS A 944 102.24 199.75 -144.93
CA HIS A 944 101.65 200.81 -145.76
C HIS A 944 102.56 201.28 -146.90
N SER A 945 103.88 201.23 -146.71
CA SER A 945 104.87 201.56 -147.74
C SER A 945 104.88 200.54 -148.88
N HIS A 946 104.76 199.24 -148.55
CA HIS A 946 104.70 198.18 -149.55
C HIS A 946 103.44 198.25 -150.43
N LEU A 947 102.29 198.59 -149.85
CA LEU A 947 101.02 198.63 -150.58
C LEU A 947 101.02 199.68 -151.70
N THR A 948 101.51 200.90 -151.40
CA THR A 948 101.60 202.00 -152.36
C THR A 948 102.67 201.79 -153.44
N SER A 949 103.70 200.98 -153.17
CA SER A 949 104.64 200.54 -154.21
C SER A 949 103.98 199.59 -155.22
N HIS A 950 103.16 198.64 -154.75
CA HIS A 950 102.58 197.61 -155.62
C HIS A 950 101.58 198.18 -156.64
N GLU A 951 100.77 199.17 -156.23
CA GLU A 951 99.85 199.87 -157.14
C GLU A 951 100.60 200.53 -158.31
N LYS A 952 101.76 201.14 -158.06
CA LYS A 952 102.59 201.76 -159.10
C LYS A 952 103.17 200.77 -160.10
N ASP A 953 103.54 199.57 -159.66
CA ASP A 953 104.01 198.51 -160.57
C ASP A 953 102.90 198.01 -161.51
N THR A 954 101.65 197.90 -161.03
CA THR A 954 100.53 197.47 -161.89
C THR A 954 100.21 198.47 -163.00
N GLU A 955 100.34 199.77 -162.72
CA GLU A 955 100.16 200.86 -163.68
C GLU A 955 101.23 200.80 -164.79
N ILE A 956 102.46 200.44 -164.45
CA ILE A 956 103.57 200.24 -165.39
C ILE A 956 103.38 198.95 -166.22
N GLN A 957 102.81 197.89 -165.65
CA GLN A 957 102.52 196.63 -166.34
C GLN A 957 101.55 196.84 -167.52
N LEU A 958 100.45 197.58 -167.29
CA LEU A 958 99.43 197.91 -168.29
C LEU A 958 99.97 198.77 -169.46
N LEU A 959 100.97 199.60 -169.21
CA LEU A 959 101.64 200.38 -170.25
C LEU A 959 102.54 199.52 -171.15
N LYS A 960 103.18 198.49 -170.60
CA LYS A 960 103.98 197.52 -171.37
C LYS A 960 103.11 196.66 -172.29
N GLU A 961 101.94 196.22 -171.84
CA GLU A 961 101.01 195.42 -172.66
C GLU A 961 100.43 196.20 -173.86
N LYS A 962 100.14 197.50 -173.68
CA LYS A 962 99.77 198.37 -174.82
C LYS A 962 100.89 198.50 -175.85
N LEU A 963 102.14 198.56 -175.39
CA LEU A 963 103.31 198.60 -176.27
C LEU A 963 103.45 197.28 -177.05
N THR A 964 103.45 196.13 -176.39
CA THR A 964 103.62 194.83 -177.07
C THR A 964 102.42 194.46 -177.98
N LEU A 965 101.19 194.86 -177.63
CA LEU A 965 100.05 194.71 -178.53
C LEU A 965 100.23 195.54 -179.81
N SER A 966 100.76 196.77 -179.69
CA SER A 966 101.14 197.54 -180.88
C SER A 966 102.28 196.86 -181.65
N GLU A 967 103.20 196.16 -180.96
CA GLU A 967 104.31 195.43 -181.59
C GLU A 967 103.90 194.24 -182.47
N SER A 968 102.70 193.71 -182.26
CA SER A 968 102.14 192.67 -183.14
C SER A 968 101.74 193.19 -184.53
N LYS A 969 101.43 194.49 -184.69
CA LYS A 969 100.72 195.02 -185.88
C LYS A 969 101.62 195.45 -187.03
N LEU A 970 102.77 196.11 -186.78
CA LEU A 970 103.69 196.46 -187.88
C LEU A 970 104.28 195.19 -188.52
N THR A 971 104.43 194.13 -187.71
CA THR A 971 104.93 192.81 -188.12
C THR A 971 104.03 192.11 -189.14
N SER A 972 102.70 192.16 -188.98
CA SER A 972 101.79 191.47 -189.90
C SER A 972 101.80 192.11 -191.29
N GLN A 973 101.76 193.44 -191.37
CA GLN A 973 101.82 194.18 -192.64
C GLN A 973 103.17 194.03 -193.36
N GLY A 974 104.28 193.91 -192.62
CA GLY A 974 105.59 193.58 -193.20
C GLY A 974 105.61 192.20 -193.90
N ARG A 975 104.83 191.24 -193.42
CA ARG A 975 104.69 189.89 -193.99
C ARG A 975 103.77 189.87 -195.23
N GLU A 976 102.72 190.71 -195.29
CA GLU A 976 101.96 190.91 -196.52
C GLU A 976 102.82 191.56 -197.63
N ASN A 977 103.62 192.58 -197.28
CA ASN A 977 104.48 193.29 -198.23
C ASN A 977 105.54 192.39 -198.88
N THR A 978 105.97 191.32 -198.18
CA THR A 978 106.88 190.30 -198.74
C THR A 978 106.16 189.23 -199.54
N MET A 979 104.94 188.82 -199.17
CA MET A 979 104.13 187.89 -199.96
C MET A 979 103.77 188.46 -201.35
N LEU A 980 103.49 189.76 -201.43
CA LEU A 980 103.27 190.47 -202.70
C LEU A 980 104.49 190.41 -203.64
N ARG A 981 105.71 190.45 -203.09
CA ARG A 981 106.96 190.36 -203.89
C ARG A 981 107.18 188.94 -204.43
N ALA A 982 106.98 187.92 -203.60
CA ALA A 982 107.14 186.51 -203.98
C ALA A 982 106.21 186.12 -205.15
N LYS A 983 104.96 186.62 -205.14
CA LYS A 983 103.97 186.28 -206.17
C LYS A 983 104.22 186.98 -207.52
N VAL A 984 104.84 188.16 -207.50
CA VAL A 984 105.38 188.82 -208.70
C VAL A 984 106.50 187.99 -209.31
N THR A 985 107.47 187.51 -208.52
CA THR A 985 108.58 186.69 -209.04
C THR A 985 108.14 185.34 -209.61
N GLN A 986 107.11 184.69 -209.05
CA GLN A 986 106.64 183.38 -209.56
C GLN A 986 105.99 183.48 -210.95
N LEU A 987 105.09 184.46 -211.15
CA LEU A 987 104.44 184.63 -212.45
C LEU A 987 105.41 185.13 -213.54
N GLN A 988 106.50 185.80 -213.13
CA GLN A 988 107.63 186.10 -214.02
C GLN A 988 108.33 184.83 -214.52
N THR A 989 108.43 183.78 -213.70
CA THR A 989 109.04 182.49 -214.11
C THR A 989 108.10 181.59 -214.91
N ASP A 990 106.79 181.64 -214.64
CA ASP A 990 105.81 180.84 -215.38
C ASP A 990 105.70 181.27 -216.86
N HIS A 991 105.99 182.55 -217.15
CA HIS A 991 106.19 183.11 -218.50
C HIS A 991 107.36 182.46 -219.27
N ASP A 992 108.39 181.95 -218.59
CA ASP A 992 109.56 181.31 -219.21
C ASP A 992 109.56 179.77 -219.11
N ALA A 993 108.74 179.17 -218.25
CA ALA A 993 108.63 177.72 -218.09
C ALA A 993 107.70 177.08 -219.15
N LEU A 994 106.53 177.67 -219.39
CA LEU A 994 105.61 177.23 -220.46
C LEU A 994 106.22 177.39 -221.87
N LYS A 995 107.26 178.22 -221.96
CA LYS A 995 108.13 178.43 -223.13
C LYS A 995 109.09 177.26 -223.42
N ARG A 996 109.27 176.33 -222.47
CA ARG A 996 110.29 175.25 -222.54
C ARG A 996 109.81 173.86 -222.16
N GLN A 997 108.70 173.66 -221.44
CA GLN A 997 108.19 172.28 -221.25
C GLN A 997 107.43 171.73 -222.48
N ILE A 998 107.09 172.58 -223.46
CA ILE A 998 106.81 172.16 -224.86
C ILE A 998 108.02 171.39 -225.48
N SER A 999 109.22 171.48 -224.91
CA SER A 999 110.41 170.77 -225.40
C SER A 999 110.69 169.42 -224.71
N ALA A 1000 110.31 169.23 -223.44
CA ALA A 1000 110.96 168.28 -222.54
C ALA A 1000 110.19 166.97 -222.22
N GLU A 1001 108.94 166.83 -222.67
CA GLU A 1001 108.29 165.51 -222.83
C GLU A 1001 109.02 164.59 -223.85
N ARG A 1002 110.15 165.06 -224.41
CA ARG A 1002 111.16 164.25 -225.08
C ARG A 1002 111.98 163.33 -224.16
N TYR A 1003 112.37 163.72 -222.94
CA TYR A 1003 113.56 163.09 -222.30
C TYR A 1003 113.42 162.51 -220.88
N GLU A 1004 112.47 162.94 -220.05
CA GLU A 1004 111.82 161.98 -219.12
C GLU A 1004 110.56 161.37 -219.74
N ARG A 1005 110.71 161.05 -221.03
CA ARG A 1005 110.19 159.82 -221.63
C ARG A 1005 111.28 158.73 -221.73
N GLU A 1006 112.56 159.08 -221.57
CA GLU A 1006 113.70 158.17 -221.75
C GLU A 1006 114.13 157.54 -220.42
N ARG A 1007 114.76 158.30 -219.52
CA ARG A 1007 115.48 157.75 -218.35
C ARG A 1007 115.39 158.66 -217.13
N ALA A 1008 115.02 158.17 -215.94
CA ALA A 1008 115.35 156.84 -215.38
C ALA A 1008 116.86 156.52 -215.41
N ILE A 1009 117.68 157.52 -215.06
CA ILE A 1009 119.15 157.40 -215.01
C ILE A 1009 119.73 157.45 -213.58
N GLN A 1010 119.12 158.19 -212.63
CA GLN A 1010 119.66 158.34 -211.28
C GLN A 1010 118.61 158.61 -210.18
N GLU A 1011 118.75 158.22 -208.90
CA GLU A 1011 119.42 157.07 -208.21
C GLU A 1011 119.41 157.35 -206.67
N MET A 1012 119.65 158.60 -206.25
CA MET A 1012 120.43 158.95 -205.04
C MET A 1012 119.67 159.71 -203.87
N ARG A 1013 118.92 159.04 -202.98
CA ARG A 1013 117.91 159.58 -201.98
C ARG A 1013 118.39 160.62 -200.82
N ARG A 1014 117.81 161.89 -200.55
CA ARG A 1014 118.22 163.12 -199.60
C ARG A 1014 117.18 164.18 -198.85
N HIS A 1015 117.42 165.53 -198.51
CA HIS A 1015 116.85 166.43 -197.32
C HIS A 1015 116.58 168.07 -197.36
N GLY A 1016 116.11 168.89 -196.29
CA GLY A 1016 115.82 170.46 -196.22
C GLY A 1016 115.42 171.34 -194.86
N LEU A 1017 115.17 172.74 -194.78
CA LEU A 1017 115.08 173.76 -193.55
C LEU A 1017 114.25 175.23 -193.53
N PRO A 1018 114.11 176.14 -192.42
CA PRO A 1018 113.14 177.37 -192.13
C PRO A 1018 113.56 178.87 -191.52
N THR A 1019 112.69 179.92 -191.05
CA THR A 1019 112.93 181.25 -190.14
C THR A 1019 111.80 182.41 -189.65
N PRO A 1020 111.83 183.85 -189.54
CA PRO A 1020 111.47 184.82 -188.32
C PRO A 1020 110.49 186.22 -188.25
N PRO A 1021 110.70 187.53 -187.69
CA PRO A 1021 109.80 188.50 -186.78
C PRO A 1021 109.59 190.16 -186.94
N LEU A 1022 108.92 191.06 -186.03
CA LEU A 1022 108.92 192.67 -185.88
C LEU A 1022 108.13 193.63 -184.74
N CYS A 1023 107.53 194.92 -184.92
CA CYS A 1023 107.32 196.17 -183.92
C CYS A 1023 106.01 197.23 -183.85
N SER A 1024 105.95 198.46 -183.12
CA SER A 1024 104.92 199.27 -182.15
C SER A 1024 103.94 200.57 -182.49
N THR A 1025 103.23 201.58 -181.75
CA THR A 1025 102.93 202.35 -180.35
C THR A 1025 101.66 203.44 -180.21
N LEU A 1026 101.00 203.96 -179.04
CA LEU A 1026 100.30 205.38 -178.69
C LEU A 1026 99.12 205.78 -177.54
N ARG A 1027 98.99 207.08 -176.93
CA ARG A 1027 97.86 208.16 -176.52
C ARG A 1027 96.78 208.35 -175.26
N SER A 1028 96.54 209.55 -174.50
CA SER A 1028 95.24 210.12 -173.70
C SER A 1028 95.17 211.38 -172.59
N PRO A 1029 94.09 212.31 -172.36
CA PRO A 1029 93.85 213.42 -171.23
C PRO A 1029 92.40 214.12 -170.76
N VAL A 1030 92.13 215.03 -169.66
CA VAL A 1030 91.03 216.21 -169.37
C VAL A 1030 90.47 216.76 -167.88
N HIS A 1031 89.85 218.04 -167.67
CA HIS A 1031 88.97 218.86 -166.60
C HIS A 1031 89.51 219.63 -165.25
N SER A 1032 88.72 220.16 -164.23
CA SER A 1032 89.11 221.32 -163.24
C SER A 1032 88.45 221.54 -161.77
N PRO A 1033 88.89 222.50 -160.83
CA PRO A 1033 88.59 222.65 -159.31
C PRO A 1033 88.25 224.07 -158.57
N GLU A 1034 88.18 224.22 -157.19
CA GLU A 1034 87.80 225.43 -156.29
C GLU A 1034 88.66 225.73 -154.94
N HIS A 1035 88.17 226.44 -153.87
CA HIS A 1035 88.82 227.19 -152.70
C HIS A 1035 89.82 226.56 -151.62
N ILE A 1036 90.83 227.36 -151.16
CA ILE A 1036 91.46 227.57 -149.78
C ILE A 1036 92.55 226.66 -149.12
N ASN A 1037 93.42 227.33 -148.31
CA ASN A 1037 94.53 226.98 -147.37
C ASN A 1037 94.44 225.70 -146.48
N CYS A 1038 95.50 225.29 -145.74
CA CYS A 1038 96.74 225.98 -145.31
C CYS A 1038 97.99 225.07 -145.28
#